data_AF-A0A1Q6ZJL3-F1
#
_entry.id   AF-A0A1Q6ZJL3-F1
#
_cell.length_a   1.000
_cell.length_b   1.000
_cell.length_c   1.000
_cell.angle_alpha   90.00
_cell.angle_beta   90.00
_cell.angle_gamma   90.00
#
_symmetry.space_group_name_H-M   'P 1'
#
loop_
_entity.id
_entity.type
_entity.pdbx_description
1 polymer ?
#
loop_
_entity_poly.entity_id
_entity_poly.type
_entity_poly.pdbx_seq_one_letter_code
_entity_poly.pdbx_strand_id
1 'polypeptide(L)'
;MRNRLLPALPALLLTLTARPVAAQTSPQLRWELVGDSIAVFTLTNRGTKPLPPSGWAIYYNALHGARPGSVGAGFTIEDLPGDLHRLVPAAGFAGLARGASVRIPYVTDLLLNRSFVPQGPYIVFDDAKDVGVPLSDYVAAPFEHPSVASPEKQFALDSAIRDLAAGDLPPVFPTPVQLTKGAGALRFTAMPPVEAPEALKTEAAFAAEYLRPYFGTTQKRSGPPLRLEVGSVEGQTSPEAYSLVVDTVQGVRVVGTSRAGVFYGLQSLRSLLPTPTPRTGLVLSAIRVVDAPRFGYRGFMLDVARNFHSKPLVLRTLDLLARYKLNVFHMHLTDDEGWRVEIPSLPELTAVGARRGHPPDSDRHLQPAFGSGPAVDRPWGSGFFSHADYVEIVRYAAARHIEVIPEIEMPGHARAAVKAMQRNQQYRLNDPDDRSVYTSVQGYPDNVMNPALESTYGFIERVVSDLAAMHREAGAPLRHIHMGGDEVPAGVWVGSPAVQAYMQAHGLTSVDDLWFVFYGRVEQILKAQGIAPSGWEEIAVRKTSRDGRRTNIPNPDFAARGWRAYVWNNVPGGGAEDLAYRLANGGYDVDPPRPPRQSFGPRRVRRQGPAHRLRPRTHRGDSSGSVVGDAGRGGSGRVHARPEIVRPRRAGVGARPRLGERARRREIRLPLSRGLVPLREYRRPARAASTRSGGPGPQLSNPHTGLEGRRGSCSHQHGAAGLHSALHDGRQRAYGPQRRSARSDPLPRDSPRRRIQLRRPKGPHGQTHRSLTMARAGAPSCPRTLIGSTMRS
;
A
#
# COMPACT_ATOMS: atom_id res chain seq x y z
N MET A 1 61.91 -40.98 -2.13
CA MET A 1 63.33 -40.72 -2.49
C MET A 1 63.55 -39.21 -2.63
N ARG A 2 64.80 -38.74 -2.45
CA ARG A 2 65.48 -37.57 -3.07
C ARG A 2 64.58 -36.45 -3.68
N ASN A 3 64.58 -35.23 -3.14
CA ASN A 3 65.53 -34.10 -3.42
C ASN A 3 65.18 -33.31 -4.72
N ARG A 4 65.29 -31.97 -4.81
CA ARG A 4 65.88 -30.92 -3.92
C ARG A 4 65.48 -29.50 -4.39
N LEU A 5 65.29 -28.53 -3.45
CA LEU A 5 65.53 -27.05 -3.56
C LEU A 5 64.67 -26.25 -4.58
N LEU A 6 64.43 -24.92 -4.53
CA LEU A 6 64.48 -23.76 -3.58
C LEU A 6 63.76 -22.56 -4.31
N PRO A 7 63.58 -21.35 -3.74
CA PRO A 7 63.01 -20.92 -2.45
C PRO A 7 61.74 -20.04 -2.64
N ALA A 8 61.29 -19.32 -1.60
CA ALA A 8 60.13 -18.43 -1.61
C ALA A 8 60.45 -16.95 -1.87
N LEU A 9 59.45 -16.18 -2.34
CA LEU A 9 59.18 -14.73 -2.15
C LEU A 9 57.71 -14.45 -2.62
N PRO A 10 57.05 -13.32 -2.30
CA PRO A 10 55.68 -13.40 -1.76
C PRO A 10 54.59 -12.72 -2.61
N ALA A 11 53.34 -13.08 -2.30
CA ALA A 11 52.15 -12.41 -2.83
C ALA A 11 51.93 -11.03 -2.16
N LEU A 12 52.36 -9.95 -2.82
CA LEU A 12 52.03 -8.59 -2.39
C LEU A 12 52.04 -7.54 -3.52
N LEU A 13 51.28 -7.76 -4.60
CA LEU A 13 51.05 -6.70 -5.62
C LEU A 13 49.74 -6.87 -6.39
N LEU A 14 48.63 -6.57 -5.70
CA LEU A 14 47.36 -6.17 -6.33
C LEU A 14 46.77 -5.01 -5.51
N THR A 15 47.59 -3.96 -5.37
CA THR A 15 47.22 -2.69 -4.73
C THR A 15 46.05 -2.06 -5.46
N LEU A 16 45.08 -1.55 -4.69
CA LEU A 16 43.85 -0.98 -5.20
C LEU A 16 44.14 0.10 -6.26
N THR A 17 43.60 -0.06 -7.47
CA THR A 17 43.30 1.08 -8.35
C THR A 17 42.05 1.80 -7.85
N ALA A 18 42.07 2.19 -6.57
CA ALA A 18 41.12 3.13 -6.01
C ALA A 18 41.35 4.47 -6.72
N ARG A 19 40.52 4.77 -7.72
CA ARG A 19 40.48 6.11 -8.32
C ARG A 19 40.37 7.12 -7.18
N PRO A 20 41.25 8.13 -7.09
CA PRO A 20 41.12 9.17 -6.09
C PRO A 20 39.98 10.10 -6.49
N VAL A 21 38.74 9.64 -6.23
CA VAL A 21 37.66 10.54 -5.83
C VAL A 21 38.06 11.06 -4.47
N ALA A 22 38.99 12.02 -4.48
CA ALA A 22 39.36 12.79 -3.31
C ALA A 22 38.05 13.32 -2.70
N ALA A 23 37.89 13.20 -1.38
CA ALA A 23 36.65 13.52 -0.69
C ALA A 23 36.36 15.03 -0.75
N GLN A 24 35.86 15.48 -1.91
CA GLN A 24 35.37 16.81 -2.15
C GLN A 24 34.12 16.94 -1.29
N THR A 25 34.27 17.66 -0.18
CA THR A 25 33.20 17.96 0.77
C THR A 25 32.00 18.52 0.02
N SER A 26 30.96 17.70 -0.12
CA SER A 26 29.76 18.01 -0.90
C SER A 26 29.21 19.38 -0.51
N PRO A 27 28.69 20.18 -1.45
CA PRO A 27 28.14 21.48 -1.10
C PRO A 27 27.00 21.31 -0.10
N GLN A 28 26.96 22.20 0.89
CA GLN A 28 25.89 22.23 1.86
C GLN A 28 24.65 22.83 1.21
N LEU A 29 23.51 22.19 1.42
CA LEU A 29 22.22 22.70 0.98
C LEU A 29 21.33 22.97 2.20
N ARG A 30 20.65 24.11 2.20
CA ARG A 30 19.56 24.41 3.13
C ARG A 30 18.32 24.77 2.34
N TRP A 31 17.15 24.42 2.86
CA TRP A 31 15.87 24.81 2.29
C TRP A 31 15.02 25.43 3.39
N GLU A 32 14.29 26.49 3.10
CA GLU A 32 13.35 27.13 4.03
C GLU A 32 12.12 27.68 3.30
N LEU A 33 10.98 27.75 4.01
CA LEU A 33 9.77 28.40 3.55
C LEU A 33 9.65 29.79 4.17
N VAL A 34 9.38 30.80 3.34
CA VAL A 34 9.27 32.21 3.69
C VAL A 34 7.84 32.68 3.40
N GLY A 35 7.00 32.74 4.43
CA GLY A 35 5.55 32.88 4.27
C GLY A 35 4.90 31.58 3.80
N ASP A 36 3.84 31.67 3.00
CA ASP A 36 3.01 30.49 2.65
C ASP A 36 3.42 29.81 1.32
N SER A 37 4.27 30.43 0.49
CA SER A 37 4.55 29.95 -0.88
C SER A 37 5.88 30.38 -1.50
N ILE A 38 6.69 31.22 -0.86
CA ILE A 38 8.06 31.52 -1.34
C ILE A 38 9.00 30.58 -0.62
N ALA A 39 9.71 29.73 -1.35
CA ALA A 39 10.72 28.83 -0.80
C ALA A 39 12.12 29.31 -1.21
N VAL A 40 13.13 29.01 -0.40
CA VAL A 40 14.52 29.41 -0.67
C VAL A 40 15.48 28.26 -0.45
N PHE A 41 16.19 27.85 -1.50
CA PHE A 41 17.40 27.06 -1.34
C PHE A 41 18.58 27.99 -1.01
N THR A 42 19.34 27.69 0.04
CA THR A 42 20.66 28.30 0.28
C THR A 42 21.73 27.25 0.01
N LEU A 43 22.47 27.43 -1.08
CA LEU A 43 23.57 26.56 -1.49
C LEU A 43 24.89 27.16 -1.03
N THR A 44 25.72 26.38 -0.32
CA THR A 44 27.02 26.82 0.20
C THR A 44 28.11 25.89 -0.30
N ASN A 45 29.08 26.42 -1.04
CA ASN A 45 30.20 25.62 -1.53
C ASN A 45 31.20 25.32 -0.41
N ARG A 46 31.03 24.18 0.26
CA ARG A 46 31.97 23.63 1.24
C ARG A 46 33.11 22.82 0.62
N GLY A 47 33.18 22.72 -0.70
CA GLY A 47 34.19 21.98 -1.44
C GLY A 47 35.57 22.63 -1.43
N THR A 48 36.57 21.88 -1.87
CA THR A 48 37.96 22.36 -2.01
C THR A 48 38.17 23.24 -3.25
N LYS A 49 37.30 23.13 -4.26
CA LYS A 49 37.28 23.89 -5.52
C LYS A 49 36.01 24.75 -5.63
N PRO A 50 35.99 25.82 -6.44
CA PRO A 50 34.74 26.48 -6.86
C PRO A 50 33.76 25.51 -7.54
N LEU A 51 32.45 25.76 -7.43
CA LEU A 51 31.47 25.19 -8.36
C LEU A 51 31.49 26.02 -9.65
N PRO A 52 31.56 25.41 -10.85
CA PRO A 52 31.63 26.14 -12.11
C PRO A 52 30.30 26.84 -12.48
N PRO A 53 30.32 27.78 -13.44
CA PRO A 53 29.14 28.45 -14.01
C PRO A 53 28.04 27.53 -14.54
N SER A 54 28.40 26.33 -14.99
CA SER A 54 27.52 25.31 -15.57
C SER A 54 28.19 23.93 -15.42
N GLY A 55 27.60 22.86 -15.98
CA GLY A 55 28.18 21.53 -15.93
C GLY A 55 27.78 20.68 -14.71
N TRP A 56 26.71 21.06 -14.01
CA TRP A 56 26.18 20.35 -12.85
C TRP A 56 24.71 20.68 -12.58
N ALA A 57 24.02 19.76 -11.89
CA ALA A 57 22.65 19.94 -11.43
C ALA A 57 22.44 19.29 -10.05
N ILE A 58 21.58 19.88 -9.21
CA ILE A 58 21.15 19.29 -7.93
C ILE A 58 19.73 18.75 -8.09
N TYR A 59 19.61 17.43 -8.10
CA TYR A 59 18.32 16.74 -8.14
C TYR A 59 17.74 16.61 -6.72
N TYR A 60 16.42 16.61 -6.60
CA TYR A 60 15.68 16.34 -5.36
C TYR A 60 14.27 15.85 -5.69
N ASN A 61 13.62 15.17 -4.75
CA ASN A 61 12.21 14.79 -4.88
C ASN A 61 11.31 15.75 -4.07
N ALA A 62 10.18 16.20 -4.61
CA ALA A 62 9.20 17.05 -3.91
C ALA A 62 7.79 16.86 -4.51
N LEU A 63 6.73 17.15 -3.73
CA LEU A 63 5.35 17.06 -4.22
C LEU A 63 5.02 18.16 -5.26
N HIS A 64 5.74 19.28 -5.22
CA HIS A 64 5.53 20.44 -6.07
C HIS A 64 6.86 20.99 -6.59
N GLY A 65 6.92 21.24 -7.89
CA GLY A 65 8.02 21.94 -8.55
C GLY A 65 8.04 23.44 -8.24
N ALA A 66 8.78 24.19 -9.06
CA ALA A 66 8.76 25.65 -9.01
C ALA A 66 7.78 26.19 -10.05
N ARG A 67 7.03 27.24 -9.71
CA ARG A 67 6.18 27.92 -10.69
C ARG A 67 7.08 28.48 -11.83
N PRO A 68 6.69 28.32 -13.11
CA PRO A 68 7.52 28.75 -14.25
C PRO A 68 7.98 30.21 -14.13
N GLY A 69 9.27 30.45 -14.37
CA GLY A 69 9.88 31.78 -14.28
C GLY A 69 10.04 32.36 -12.87
N SER A 70 9.72 31.62 -11.79
CA SER A 70 9.83 32.13 -10.41
C SER A 70 11.19 31.97 -9.75
N VAL A 71 12.12 31.22 -10.36
CA VAL A 71 13.42 30.88 -9.77
C VAL A 71 14.41 32.03 -9.95
N GLY A 72 15.03 32.46 -8.84
CA GLY A 72 15.94 33.60 -8.80
C GLY A 72 17.43 33.24 -8.86
N ALA A 73 18.27 34.26 -8.66
CA ALA A 73 19.72 34.15 -8.49
C ALA A 73 20.52 33.46 -9.61
N GLY A 74 19.97 33.39 -10.83
CA GLY A 74 20.63 32.75 -11.97
C GLY A 74 20.50 31.23 -11.99
N PHE A 75 19.35 30.69 -11.58
CA PHE A 75 19.05 29.25 -11.61
C PHE A 75 17.71 28.98 -12.29
N THR A 76 17.57 27.77 -12.84
CA THR A 76 16.29 27.15 -13.20
C THR A 76 16.00 25.99 -12.25
N ILE A 77 14.71 25.70 -12.05
CA ILE A 77 14.24 24.41 -11.55
C ILE A 77 13.49 23.78 -12.72
N GLU A 78 13.86 22.55 -13.04
CA GLU A 78 13.31 21.76 -14.14
C GLU A 78 12.62 20.54 -13.57
N ASP A 79 11.34 20.38 -13.91
CA ASP A 79 10.52 19.26 -13.48
C ASP A 79 10.78 18.06 -14.40
N LEU A 80 11.03 16.88 -13.82
CA LEU A 80 11.07 15.60 -14.52
C LEU A 80 9.73 14.87 -14.27
N PRO A 81 9.43 13.77 -14.99
CA PRO A 81 8.25 12.95 -14.68
C PRO A 81 8.21 12.53 -13.20
N GLY A 82 7.01 12.44 -12.61
CA GLY A 82 6.83 12.05 -11.21
C GLY A 82 7.10 13.19 -10.22
N ASP A 83 7.63 12.85 -9.04
CA ASP A 83 7.98 13.80 -7.97
C ASP A 83 9.43 14.32 -8.05
N LEU A 84 10.12 14.14 -9.19
CA LEU A 84 11.55 14.40 -9.35
C LEU A 84 11.80 15.76 -10.02
N HIS A 85 12.68 16.57 -9.43
CA HIS A 85 13.08 17.88 -9.97
C HIS A 85 14.59 18.02 -9.99
N ARG A 86 15.12 18.96 -10.79
CA ARG A 86 16.52 19.38 -10.73
C ARG A 86 16.68 20.90 -10.75
N LEU A 87 17.53 21.38 -9.85
CA LEU A 87 18.02 22.75 -9.77
C LEU A 87 19.29 22.87 -10.62
N VAL A 88 19.30 23.75 -11.61
CA VAL A 88 20.36 23.89 -12.63
C VAL A 88 20.84 25.34 -12.70
N PRO A 89 22.15 25.62 -12.83
CA PRO A 89 22.65 26.95 -13.14
C PRO A 89 22.13 27.47 -14.49
N ALA A 90 21.56 28.67 -14.48
CA ALA A 90 21.08 29.34 -15.68
C ALA A 90 22.16 30.24 -16.31
N ALA A 91 21.93 30.69 -17.54
CA ALA A 91 22.79 31.66 -18.21
C ALA A 91 22.96 32.93 -17.36
N GLY A 92 24.22 33.28 -17.05
CA GLY A 92 24.57 34.40 -16.17
C GLY A 92 25.00 34.02 -14.76
N PHE A 93 24.89 32.74 -14.34
CA PHE A 93 25.51 32.29 -13.09
C PHE A 93 27.04 32.28 -13.20
N ALA A 94 27.73 33.00 -12.30
CA ALA A 94 29.18 33.18 -12.35
C ALA A 94 30.00 32.03 -11.72
N GLY A 95 29.34 30.96 -11.26
CA GLY A 95 29.96 29.94 -10.40
C GLY A 95 29.86 30.31 -8.90
N LEU A 96 30.17 29.35 -8.03
CA LEU A 96 30.20 29.56 -6.57
C LEU A 96 31.61 29.33 -6.01
N ALA A 97 32.28 30.42 -5.64
CA ALA A 97 33.60 30.38 -5.02
C ALA A 97 33.62 29.51 -3.74
N ARG A 98 34.78 28.95 -3.39
CA ARG A 98 34.94 28.16 -2.16
C ARG A 98 34.54 28.99 -0.93
N GLY A 99 33.69 28.43 -0.07
CA GLY A 99 33.17 29.08 1.13
C GLY A 99 32.02 30.07 0.89
N ALA A 100 31.70 30.41 -0.36
CA ALA A 100 30.59 31.30 -0.68
C ALA A 100 29.24 30.58 -0.63
N SER A 101 28.20 31.38 -0.41
CA SER A 101 26.81 30.94 -0.42
C SER A 101 25.97 31.75 -1.41
N VAL A 102 24.99 31.11 -2.04
CA VAL A 102 23.96 31.75 -2.86
C VAL A 102 22.57 31.39 -2.32
N ARG A 103 21.67 32.37 -2.28
CA ARG A 103 20.25 32.19 -1.92
C ARG A 103 19.42 32.21 -3.19
N ILE A 104 18.69 31.13 -3.43
CA ILE A 104 17.95 30.83 -4.65
C ILE A 104 16.46 30.78 -4.26
N PRO A 105 15.73 31.91 -4.32
CA PRO A 105 14.30 31.93 -4.07
C PRO A 105 13.55 31.32 -5.25
N TYR A 106 12.42 30.68 -4.98
CA TYR A 106 11.43 30.26 -5.97
C TYR A 106 10.02 30.29 -5.37
N VAL A 107 8.98 30.24 -6.21
CA VAL A 107 7.59 30.11 -5.74
C VAL A 107 7.14 28.67 -5.90
N THR A 108 6.67 28.08 -4.81
CA THR A 108 6.06 26.75 -4.76
C THR A 108 4.53 26.88 -4.63
N ASP A 109 3.80 25.77 -4.82
CA ASP A 109 2.40 25.69 -4.41
C ASP A 109 2.28 25.45 -2.89
N LEU A 110 1.06 25.58 -2.36
CA LEU A 110 0.80 25.73 -0.93
C LEU A 110 1.24 24.51 -0.09
N LEU A 111 2.34 24.64 0.64
CA LEU A 111 2.85 23.58 1.49
C LEU A 111 2.09 23.52 2.83
N LEU A 112 1.16 22.56 2.95
CA LEU A 112 0.37 22.36 4.16
C LEU A 112 1.09 21.55 5.26
N ASN A 113 2.17 20.84 4.93
CA ASN A 113 2.88 19.93 5.84
C ASN A 113 4.37 19.85 5.49
N ARG A 114 5.23 19.70 6.52
CA ARG A 114 6.67 19.43 6.39
C ARG A 114 7.01 18.17 5.59
N SER A 115 6.05 17.26 5.37
CA SER A 115 6.21 16.10 4.48
C SER A 115 6.41 16.47 3.01
N PHE A 116 6.09 17.70 2.60
CA PHE A 116 6.19 18.16 1.21
C PHE A 116 7.50 18.92 0.90
N VAL A 117 8.39 19.10 1.89
CA VAL A 117 9.71 19.75 1.64
C VAL A 117 10.59 18.83 0.80
N PRO A 118 11.54 19.38 0.00
CA PRO A 118 12.43 18.58 -0.83
C PRO A 118 13.17 17.47 -0.06
N GLN A 119 13.22 16.27 -0.62
CA GLN A 119 13.80 15.06 -0.03
C GLN A 119 14.96 14.50 -0.86
N GLY A 120 15.86 13.79 -0.17
CA GLY A 120 16.95 13.01 -0.77
C GLY A 120 17.88 13.72 -1.76
N PRO A 121 18.23 15.02 -1.59
CA PRO A 121 18.93 15.77 -2.64
C PRO A 121 20.33 15.21 -2.95
N TYR A 122 20.72 15.29 -4.23
CA TYR A 122 22.02 14.85 -4.72
C TYR A 122 22.51 15.71 -5.88
N ILE A 123 23.82 15.89 -6.00
CA ILE A 123 24.46 16.63 -7.10
C ILE A 123 24.99 15.65 -8.16
N VAL A 124 24.88 16.04 -9.42
CA VAL A 124 25.43 15.36 -10.59
C VAL A 124 26.28 16.38 -11.36
N PHE A 125 27.37 15.92 -11.96
CA PHE A 125 28.23 16.72 -12.84
C PHE A 125 28.19 16.13 -14.25
N ASP A 126 28.23 16.97 -15.28
CA ASP A 126 28.01 16.52 -16.67
C ASP A 126 29.17 15.64 -17.20
N ASP A 127 30.38 15.80 -16.65
CA ASP A 127 31.54 14.94 -16.92
C ASP A 127 31.45 13.54 -16.26
N ALA A 128 30.49 13.37 -15.35
CA ALA A 128 30.19 12.14 -14.63
C ALA A 128 28.67 11.90 -14.55
N LYS A 129 27.94 12.19 -15.64
CA LYS A 129 26.47 12.30 -15.68
C LYS A 129 25.66 11.12 -15.13
N ASP A 130 26.26 9.93 -15.04
CA ASP A 130 25.61 8.72 -14.52
C ASP A 130 25.84 8.53 -13.00
N VAL A 131 26.52 9.47 -12.34
CA VAL A 131 26.97 9.39 -10.93
C VAL A 131 26.35 10.51 -10.08
N GLY A 132 25.26 10.19 -9.39
CA GLY A 132 24.67 11.08 -8.38
C GLY A 132 25.35 10.98 -7.02
N VAL A 133 25.86 12.11 -6.51
CA VAL A 133 26.52 12.25 -5.21
C VAL A 133 25.54 12.84 -4.16
N PRO A 134 25.12 12.09 -3.13
CA PRO A 134 24.19 12.59 -2.11
C PRO A 134 24.69 13.83 -1.36
N LEU A 135 23.83 14.84 -1.21
CA LEU A 135 24.11 16.02 -0.40
C LEU A 135 23.77 15.73 1.07
N SER A 136 24.68 15.06 1.76
CA SER A 136 24.51 14.63 3.16
C SER A 136 24.43 15.80 4.17
N ASP A 137 25.02 16.95 3.86
CA ASP A 137 24.82 18.20 4.60
C ASP A 137 23.60 18.97 4.05
N TYR A 138 22.43 18.32 4.09
CA TYR A 138 21.13 18.90 3.78
C TYR A 138 20.26 19.05 5.03
N VAL A 139 19.59 20.20 5.17
CA VAL A 139 18.52 20.41 6.16
C VAL A 139 17.42 21.28 5.55
N ALA A 140 16.18 20.79 5.59
CA ALA A 140 14.99 21.62 5.47
C ALA A 140 14.66 22.24 6.82
N ALA A 141 14.47 23.57 6.87
CA ALA A 141 14.01 24.27 8.05
C ALA A 141 12.56 23.87 8.38
N PRO A 142 12.20 23.71 9.67
CA PRO A 142 10.82 23.48 10.07
C PRO A 142 9.99 24.74 9.80
N PHE A 143 8.75 24.54 9.35
CA PHE A 143 7.74 25.58 9.24
C PHE A 143 6.41 25.06 9.79
N GLU A 144 5.54 25.97 10.22
CA GLU A 144 4.18 25.68 10.67
C GLU A 144 3.19 26.47 9.82
N HIS A 145 2.31 25.78 9.09
CA HIS A 145 1.21 26.43 8.37
C HIS A 145 0.02 26.65 9.34
N PRO A 146 -0.65 27.82 9.36
CA PRO A 146 -1.67 28.13 10.37
C PRO A 146 -2.89 27.19 10.46
N SER A 147 -3.12 26.34 9.45
CA SER A 147 -4.15 25.30 9.49
C SER A 147 -3.77 24.04 10.29
N VAL A 148 -2.48 23.86 10.63
CA VAL A 148 -1.96 22.72 11.40
C VAL A 148 -2.41 22.83 12.87
N ALA A 149 -2.46 21.70 13.56
CA ALA A 149 -2.74 21.66 15.00
C ALA A 149 -1.58 22.31 15.78
N SER A 150 -1.90 23.30 16.61
CA SER A 150 -0.99 23.85 17.62
C SER A 150 -1.30 23.22 18.99
N PRO A 151 -0.41 23.31 19.99
CA PRO A 151 -0.64 22.75 21.32
C PRO A 151 -1.96 23.22 21.97
N GLU A 152 -2.34 24.48 21.75
CA GLU A 152 -3.56 25.08 22.31
C GLU A 152 -4.82 24.56 21.60
N LYS A 153 -4.78 24.43 20.27
CA LYS A 153 -5.87 23.82 19.49
C LYS A 153 -6.05 22.35 19.87
N GLN A 154 -4.95 21.63 20.02
CA GLN A 154 -4.95 20.21 20.37
C GLN A 154 -5.46 20.01 21.80
N PHE A 155 -4.97 20.79 22.78
CA PHE A 155 -5.49 20.81 24.14
C PHE A 155 -6.99 21.15 24.20
N ALA A 156 -7.47 22.09 23.37
CA ALA A 156 -8.89 22.40 23.29
C ALA A 156 -9.74 21.23 22.76
N LEU A 157 -9.24 20.44 21.80
CA LEU A 157 -9.88 19.20 21.34
C LEU A 157 -9.84 18.12 22.43
N ASP A 158 -8.67 17.91 23.04
CA ASP A 158 -8.45 16.88 24.05
C ASP A 158 -9.11 17.22 25.40
N SER A 159 -9.56 18.46 25.60
CA SER A 159 -10.36 18.88 26.77
C SER A 159 -11.72 18.17 26.88
N ALA A 160 -12.15 17.46 25.82
CA ALA A 160 -13.31 16.56 25.84
C ALA A 160 -12.97 15.14 26.33
N ILE A 161 -11.69 14.73 26.33
CA ILE A 161 -11.23 13.40 26.76
C ILE A 161 -11.26 13.33 28.29
N ARG A 162 -11.54 12.14 28.85
CA ARG A 162 -11.56 11.87 30.28
C ARG A 162 -10.74 10.63 30.58
N ASP A 163 -9.91 10.68 31.61
CA ASP A 163 -9.24 9.50 32.14
C ASP A 163 -10.29 8.57 32.77
N LEU A 164 -10.25 7.29 32.41
CA LEU A 164 -11.08 6.24 32.97
C LEU A 164 -10.31 5.47 34.04
N ALA A 165 -10.97 5.05 35.11
CA ALA A 165 -10.34 4.13 36.07
C ALA A 165 -10.12 2.76 35.41
N ALA A 166 -9.06 2.05 35.80
CA ALA A 166 -8.67 0.81 35.13
C ALA A 166 -9.74 -0.31 35.14
N GLY A 167 -10.70 -0.27 36.08
CA GLY A 167 -11.83 -1.21 36.14
C GLY A 167 -13.00 -0.91 35.18
N ASP A 168 -13.04 0.32 34.64
CA ASP A 168 -14.05 0.80 33.69
C ASP A 168 -13.64 0.56 32.23
N LEU A 169 -12.37 0.24 31.99
CA LEU A 169 -11.85 -0.10 30.66
C LEU A 169 -12.57 -1.35 30.10
N PRO A 170 -12.96 -1.37 28.82
CA PRO A 170 -13.53 -2.56 28.19
C PRO A 170 -12.46 -3.68 28.14
N PRO A 171 -12.70 -4.85 28.76
CA PRO A 171 -11.66 -5.87 28.92
C PRO A 171 -11.41 -6.71 27.64
N VAL A 172 -12.21 -6.48 26.59
CA VAL A 172 -12.07 -7.12 25.28
C VAL A 172 -12.15 -6.06 24.18
N PHE A 173 -11.24 -6.13 23.22
CA PHE A 173 -11.22 -5.24 22.05
C PHE A 173 -10.97 -6.04 20.75
N PRO A 174 -11.59 -5.69 19.60
CA PRO A 174 -12.76 -4.80 19.46
C PRO A 174 -13.93 -5.22 20.35
N THR A 175 -14.83 -4.27 20.66
CA THR A 175 -15.97 -4.49 21.55
C THR A 175 -16.85 -5.64 21.03
N PRO A 176 -17.12 -6.68 21.84
CA PRO A 176 -17.90 -7.83 21.40
C PRO A 176 -19.41 -7.57 21.39
N VAL A 177 -20.17 -8.40 20.67
CA VAL A 177 -21.64 -8.33 20.60
C VAL A 177 -22.32 -8.44 21.98
N GLN A 178 -21.84 -9.33 22.85
CA GLN A 178 -22.29 -9.48 24.24
C GLN A 178 -21.12 -9.76 25.18
N LEU A 179 -21.19 -9.19 26.39
CA LEU A 179 -20.21 -9.38 27.46
C LEU A 179 -20.91 -9.42 28.82
N THR A 180 -20.56 -10.39 29.65
CA THR A 180 -21.05 -10.54 31.03
C THR A 180 -19.87 -10.73 31.97
N LYS A 181 -19.63 -9.78 32.88
CA LYS A 181 -18.64 -9.94 33.96
C LYS A 181 -19.16 -10.99 34.95
N GLY A 182 -18.32 -11.97 35.28
CA GLY A 182 -18.59 -12.99 36.32
C GLY A 182 -18.01 -12.59 37.68
N ALA A 183 -18.26 -13.42 38.69
CA ALA A 183 -17.70 -13.24 40.03
C ALA A 183 -16.36 -13.99 40.20
N GLY A 184 -15.40 -13.35 40.87
CA GLY A 184 -14.08 -13.94 41.16
C GLY A 184 -13.12 -13.96 39.98
N ALA A 185 -12.03 -14.72 40.13
CA ALA A 185 -10.96 -14.82 39.13
C ALA A 185 -10.32 -16.21 39.10
N LEU A 186 -10.11 -16.73 37.90
CA LEU A 186 -9.32 -17.93 37.62
C LEU A 186 -7.83 -17.64 37.83
N ARG A 187 -7.09 -18.60 38.41
CA ARG A 187 -5.65 -18.48 38.69
C ARG A 187 -4.88 -19.67 38.13
N PHE A 188 -3.96 -19.41 37.22
CA PHE A 188 -3.00 -20.38 36.70
C PHE A 188 -1.64 -20.17 37.37
N THR A 189 -1.21 -21.15 38.18
CA THR A 189 0.13 -21.19 38.79
C THR A 189 1.16 -21.92 37.93
N ALA A 190 0.70 -22.68 36.93
CA ALA A 190 1.49 -23.38 35.94
C ALA A 190 0.82 -23.26 34.56
N MET A 191 1.53 -23.67 33.50
CA MET A 191 0.98 -23.67 32.14
C MET A 191 -0.29 -24.55 32.09
N PRO A 192 -1.45 -24.03 31.65
CA PRO A 192 -2.66 -24.85 31.54
C PRO A 192 -2.49 -25.94 30.46
N PRO A 193 -3.11 -27.12 30.63
CA PRO A 193 -3.38 -28.02 29.52
C PRO A 193 -4.19 -27.28 28.44
N VAL A 194 -3.78 -27.39 27.17
CA VAL A 194 -4.59 -26.92 26.04
C VAL A 194 -5.27 -28.14 25.44
N GLU A 195 -6.58 -28.23 25.64
CA GLU A 195 -7.45 -29.32 25.19
C GLU A 195 -8.09 -28.90 23.86
N ALA A 196 -7.80 -29.61 22.77
CA ALA A 196 -8.33 -29.31 21.43
C ALA A 196 -8.40 -30.57 20.56
N PRO A 197 -9.37 -30.69 19.65
CA PRO A 197 -9.36 -31.70 18.59
C PRO A 197 -8.26 -31.40 17.57
N GLU A 198 -7.81 -32.43 16.84
CA GLU A 198 -6.76 -32.33 15.82
C GLU A 198 -7.02 -31.25 14.74
N ALA A 199 -8.29 -31.01 14.41
CA ALA A 199 -8.71 -29.95 13.49
C ALA A 199 -8.39 -28.52 13.97
N LEU A 200 -8.10 -28.33 15.26
CA LEU A 200 -7.73 -27.07 15.91
C LEU A 200 -6.25 -27.04 16.37
N LYS A 201 -5.38 -27.93 15.87
CA LYS A 201 -3.97 -28.00 16.31
C LYS A 201 -3.19 -26.70 16.09
N THR A 202 -3.50 -25.92 15.05
CA THR A 202 -2.85 -24.63 14.77
C THR A 202 -3.23 -23.60 15.83
N GLU A 203 -4.51 -23.54 16.18
CA GLU A 203 -5.11 -22.66 17.17
C GLU A 203 -4.61 -23.03 18.59
N ALA A 204 -4.49 -24.33 18.88
CA ALA A 204 -3.92 -24.85 20.12
C ALA A 204 -2.41 -24.55 20.27
N ALA A 205 -1.64 -24.66 19.17
CA ALA A 205 -0.23 -24.29 19.15
C ALA A 205 -0.04 -22.78 19.36
N PHE A 206 -0.83 -21.95 18.68
CA PHE A 206 -0.86 -20.49 18.86
C PHE A 206 -1.21 -20.10 20.31
N ALA A 207 -2.22 -20.75 20.90
CA ALA A 207 -2.58 -20.57 22.31
C ALA A 207 -1.41 -20.92 23.26
N ALA A 208 -0.76 -22.07 23.04
CA ALA A 208 0.38 -22.49 23.83
C ALA A 208 1.63 -21.60 23.64
N GLU A 209 1.75 -20.91 22.50
CA GLU A 209 2.83 -19.97 22.24
C GLU A 209 2.65 -18.65 23.00
N TYR A 210 1.50 -17.97 22.86
CA TYR A 210 1.32 -16.67 23.52
C TYR A 210 1.14 -16.77 25.03
N LEU A 211 0.78 -17.94 25.58
CA LEU A 211 0.73 -18.19 27.03
C LEU A 211 2.10 -18.53 27.64
N ARG A 212 3.10 -18.93 26.85
CA ARG A 212 4.44 -19.30 27.34
C ARG A 212 5.13 -18.22 28.21
N PRO A 213 5.06 -16.90 27.90
CA PRO A 213 5.77 -15.86 28.66
C PRO A 213 5.38 -15.74 30.15
N TYR A 214 4.15 -16.11 30.53
CA TYR A 214 3.66 -16.01 31.92
C TYR A 214 4.26 -17.09 32.84
N PHE A 215 4.60 -18.26 32.27
CA PHE A 215 5.08 -19.44 33.02
C PHE A 215 6.56 -19.74 32.80
N GLY A 216 7.14 -19.30 31.68
CA GLY A 216 8.55 -19.49 31.35
C GLY A 216 8.80 -20.77 30.53
N THR A 217 9.89 -21.48 30.84
CA THR A 217 10.33 -22.69 30.11
C THR A 217 9.80 -24.00 30.71
N THR A 218 8.91 -23.94 31.69
CA THR A 218 8.35 -25.10 32.39
C THR A 218 7.41 -25.90 31.49
N GLN A 219 7.81 -27.12 31.10
CA GLN A 219 6.98 -27.99 30.26
C GLN A 219 5.84 -28.70 31.00
N LYS A 220 5.87 -28.73 32.35
CA LYS A 220 4.84 -29.38 33.16
C LYS A 220 3.53 -28.59 33.09
N ARG A 221 2.56 -29.12 32.33
CA ARG A 221 1.19 -28.59 32.25
C ARG A 221 0.35 -29.14 33.40
N SER A 222 -0.43 -28.29 34.06
CA SER A 222 -1.29 -28.70 35.19
C SER A 222 -2.25 -27.58 35.62
N GLY A 223 -3.35 -27.95 36.29
CA GLY A 223 -4.43 -27.04 36.69
C GLY A 223 -5.60 -27.09 35.69
N PRO A 224 -6.57 -26.17 35.81
CA PRO A 224 -7.71 -26.10 34.89
C PRO A 224 -7.24 -25.92 33.43
N PRO A 225 -7.96 -26.47 32.44
CA PRO A 225 -7.54 -26.42 31.05
C PRO A 225 -7.97 -25.14 30.32
N LEU A 226 -7.39 -24.93 29.14
CA LEU A 226 -7.92 -24.13 28.05
C LEU A 226 -8.51 -25.07 27.00
N ARG A 227 -9.84 -25.16 26.93
CA ARG A 227 -10.59 -25.96 25.95
C ARG A 227 -10.92 -25.18 24.69
N LEU A 228 -10.61 -25.74 23.52
CA LEU A 228 -10.88 -25.18 22.20
C LEU A 228 -11.77 -26.14 21.41
N GLU A 229 -12.96 -25.68 20.99
CA GLU A 229 -14.00 -26.52 20.40
C GLU A 229 -14.64 -25.85 19.18
N VAL A 230 -15.05 -26.65 18.19
CA VAL A 230 -15.94 -26.19 17.11
C VAL A 230 -17.37 -26.61 17.47
N GLY A 231 -18.32 -25.68 17.41
CA GLY A 231 -19.71 -25.92 17.79
C GLY A 231 -20.62 -24.72 17.53
N SER A 232 -21.91 -24.87 17.82
CA SER A 232 -22.87 -23.76 17.69
C SER A 232 -22.60 -22.65 18.71
N VAL A 233 -22.83 -21.40 18.29
CA VAL A 233 -22.74 -20.22 19.13
C VAL A 233 -24.14 -19.61 19.22
N GLU A 234 -24.63 -19.46 20.45
CA GLU A 234 -25.99 -19.01 20.75
C GLU A 234 -26.32 -17.67 20.09
N GLY A 235 -27.40 -17.64 19.30
CA GLY A 235 -27.85 -16.44 18.59
C GLY A 235 -26.97 -15.97 17.43
N GLN A 236 -25.96 -16.75 17.00
CA GLN A 236 -25.02 -16.35 15.95
C GLN A 236 -24.93 -17.37 14.80
N THR A 237 -24.88 -16.86 13.57
CA THR A 237 -24.78 -17.66 12.34
C THR A 237 -23.50 -17.41 11.54
N SER A 238 -22.69 -16.40 11.90
CA SER A 238 -21.42 -16.11 11.22
C SER A 238 -20.41 -17.26 11.41
N PRO A 239 -19.64 -17.65 10.39
CA PRO A 239 -18.54 -18.64 10.51
C PRO A 239 -17.36 -18.11 11.35
N GLU A 240 -17.35 -16.82 11.67
CA GLU A 240 -16.33 -16.17 12.52
C GLU A 240 -16.84 -15.93 13.96
N ALA A 241 -18.04 -16.40 14.30
CA ALA A 241 -18.63 -16.23 15.63
C ALA A 241 -18.00 -17.16 16.68
N TYR A 242 -17.98 -16.70 17.94
CA TYR A 242 -17.48 -17.49 19.07
C TYR A 242 -18.17 -17.16 20.40
N SER A 243 -18.01 -18.10 21.34
CA SER A 243 -18.27 -17.94 22.76
C SER A 243 -16.97 -18.18 23.53
N LEU A 244 -16.59 -17.25 24.40
CA LEU A 244 -15.44 -17.36 25.31
C LEU A 244 -15.97 -17.31 26.75
N VAL A 245 -15.62 -18.31 27.55
CA VAL A 245 -15.93 -18.40 28.98
C VAL A 245 -14.63 -18.53 29.76
N VAL A 246 -14.43 -17.67 30.75
CA VAL A 246 -13.44 -17.85 31.83
C VAL A 246 -14.22 -18.19 33.09
N ASP A 247 -14.10 -19.43 33.55
CA ASP A 247 -14.68 -19.93 34.79
C ASP A 247 -13.60 -20.10 35.86
N THR A 248 -13.94 -19.89 37.13
CA THR A 248 -12.95 -19.91 38.24
C THR A 248 -12.45 -21.31 38.60
N VAL A 249 -13.16 -22.37 38.21
CA VAL A 249 -12.85 -23.78 38.53
C VAL A 249 -12.64 -24.61 37.25
N GLN A 250 -13.52 -24.47 36.26
CA GLN A 250 -13.52 -25.24 35.02
C GLN A 250 -12.52 -24.76 33.97
N GLY A 251 -11.80 -23.67 34.25
CA GLY A 251 -10.76 -23.12 33.38
C GLY A 251 -11.32 -22.18 32.33
N VAL A 252 -10.73 -22.20 31.14
CA VAL A 252 -11.16 -21.37 30.01
C VAL A 252 -11.72 -22.27 28.90
N ARG A 253 -12.85 -21.87 28.31
CA ARG A 253 -13.45 -22.57 27.16
C ARG A 253 -13.73 -21.58 26.03
N VAL A 254 -13.32 -21.95 24.83
CA VAL A 254 -13.60 -21.22 23.58
C VAL A 254 -14.32 -22.16 22.62
N VAL A 255 -15.55 -21.80 22.26
CA VAL A 255 -16.34 -22.48 21.22
C VAL A 255 -16.47 -21.55 20.02
N GLY A 256 -16.09 -21.97 18.83
CA GLY A 256 -16.29 -21.21 17.60
C GLY A 256 -17.18 -21.94 16.61
N THR A 257 -17.95 -21.22 15.79
CA THR A 257 -18.70 -21.82 14.66
C THR A 257 -17.79 -22.40 13.58
N SER A 258 -16.54 -21.93 13.52
CA SER A 258 -15.45 -22.54 12.77
C SER A 258 -14.10 -22.32 13.48
N ARG A 259 -13.02 -22.80 12.86
CA ARG A 259 -11.63 -22.51 13.26
C ARG A 259 -11.35 -21.02 13.41
N ALA A 260 -11.89 -20.18 12.51
CA ALA A 260 -11.72 -18.73 12.57
C ALA A 260 -12.41 -18.14 13.81
N GLY A 261 -13.63 -18.61 14.14
CA GLY A 261 -14.31 -18.26 15.39
C GLY A 261 -13.47 -18.60 16.63
N VAL A 262 -12.94 -19.82 16.71
CA VAL A 262 -12.04 -20.23 17.81
C VAL A 262 -10.82 -19.31 17.89
N PHE A 263 -10.21 -18.99 16.75
CA PHE A 263 -9.06 -18.08 16.69
C PHE A 263 -9.40 -16.67 17.19
N TYR A 264 -10.55 -16.08 16.83
CA TYR A 264 -10.96 -14.78 17.37
C TYR A 264 -11.33 -14.82 18.85
N GLY A 265 -11.86 -15.94 19.35
CA GLY A 265 -12.00 -16.20 20.77
C GLY A 265 -10.66 -16.19 21.51
N LEU A 266 -9.60 -16.74 20.90
CA LEU A 266 -8.23 -16.62 21.40
C LEU A 266 -7.72 -15.16 21.35
N GLN A 267 -8.09 -14.33 20.36
CA GLN A 267 -7.72 -12.91 20.35
C GLN A 267 -8.43 -12.10 21.46
N SER A 268 -9.68 -12.44 21.77
CA SER A 268 -10.39 -11.87 22.92
C SER A 268 -9.78 -12.34 24.24
N LEU A 269 -9.38 -13.61 24.36
CA LEU A 269 -8.61 -14.09 25.49
C LEU A 269 -7.27 -13.35 25.63
N ARG A 270 -6.57 -13.07 24.51
CA ARG A 270 -5.36 -12.22 24.48
C ARG A 270 -5.59 -10.76 24.86
N SER A 271 -6.84 -10.28 24.87
CA SER A 271 -7.20 -8.95 25.38
C SER A 271 -7.33 -8.93 26.90
N LEU A 272 -7.70 -10.06 27.52
CA LEU A 272 -7.79 -10.24 28.97
C LEU A 272 -6.43 -10.45 29.65
N LEU A 273 -5.35 -10.68 28.89
CA LEU A 273 -4.02 -10.95 29.45
C LEU A 273 -3.36 -9.64 29.95
N PRO A 274 -2.83 -9.62 31.18
CA PRO A 274 -1.97 -8.52 31.63
C PRO A 274 -0.62 -8.56 30.90
N THR A 275 0.20 -7.51 31.05
CA THR A 275 1.62 -7.56 30.62
C THR A 275 2.32 -8.76 31.28
N PRO A 276 3.03 -9.62 30.53
CA PRO A 276 3.62 -10.84 31.09
C PRO A 276 4.77 -10.54 32.04
N THR A 277 4.58 -10.85 33.33
CA THR A 277 5.65 -10.94 34.32
C THR A 277 6.11 -12.40 34.40
N PRO A 278 7.38 -12.73 34.05
CA PRO A 278 7.80 -14.13 33.99
C PRO A 278 7.71 -14.85 35.34
N ARG A 279 7.17 -16.08 35.33
CA ARG A 279 7.04 -16.99 36.47
C ARG A 279 6.04 -16.58 37.56
N THR A 280 5.29 -15.50 37.41
CA THR A 280 4.22 -15.15 38.38
C THR A 280 2.91 -15.90 38.14
N GLY A 281 2.80 -16.64 37.04
CA GLY A 281 1.54 -17.22 36.58
C GLY A 281 0.62 -16.18 35.95
N LEU A 282 -0.65 -16.55 35.80
CA LEU A 282 -1.68 -15.74 35.13
C LEU A 282 -2.96 -15.71 35.97
N VAL A 283 -3.61 -14.56 36.05
CA VAL A 283 -4.90 -14.36 36.73
C VAL A 283 -5.86 -13.72 35.74
N LEU A 284 -7.08 -14.27 35.63
CA LEU A 284 -8.13 -13.79 34.73
C LEU A 284 -9.44 -13.62 35.50
N SER A 285 -10.08 -12.46 35.39
CA SER A 285 -11.43 -12.25 35.92
C SER A 285 -12.43 -13.19 35.23
N ALA A 286 -13.39 -13.72 35.97
CA ALA A 286 -14.46 -14.53 35.39
C ALA A 286 -15.29 -13.69 34.39
N ILE A 287 -15.59 -14.25 33.22
CA ILE A 287 -16.27 -13.53 32.14
C ILE A 287 -16.93 -14.50 31.14
N ARG A 288 -18.09 -14.13 30.60
CA ARG A 288 -18.67 -14.70 29.38
C ARG A 288 -18.66 -13.64 28.28
N VAL A 289 -18.25 -14.03 27.08
CA VAL A 289 -18.30 -13.21 25.87
C VAL A 289 -18.96 -14.04 24.77
N VAL A 290 -19.92 -13.45 24.06
CA VAL A 290 -20.50 -14.01 22.83
C VAL A 290 -20.36 -12.94 21.75
N ASP A 291 -19.78 -13.30 20.61
CA ASP A 291 -19.30 -12.31 19.64
C ASP A 291 -19.33 -12.84 18.21
N ALA A 292 -19.49 -11.92 17.27
CA ALA A 292 -19.47 -12.17 15.83
C ALA A 292 -19.17 -10.85 15.10
N PRO A 293 -18.42 -10.87 13.98
CA PRO A 293 -18.10 -9.64 13.26
C PRO A 293 -19.32 -9.07 12.54
N ARG A 294 -19.49 -7.74 12.62
CA ARG A 294 -20.53 -6.98 11.89
C ARG A 294 -20.41 -7.10 10.36
N PHE A 295 -19.18 -7.26 9.85
CA PHE A 295 -18.87 -7.38 8.43
C PHE A 295 -17.94 -8.57 8.21
N GLY A 296 -18.24 -9.42 7.23
CA GLY A 296 -17.40 -10.57 6.88
C GLY A 296 -16.08 -10.17 6.21
N TYR A 297 -16.03 -9.00 5.58
CA TYR A 297 -14.82 -8.38 5.05
C TYR A 297 -14.33 -7.29 6.01
N ARG A 298 -13.06 -7.36 6.45
CA ARG A 298 -12.42 -6.39 7.37
C ARG A 298 -10.96 -6.18 6.95
N GLY A 299 -10.78 -5.42 5.87
CA GLY A 299 -9.51 -5.22 5.20
C GLY A 299 -8.55 -4.24 5.88
N PHE A 300 -7.26 -4.42 5.59
CA PHE A 300 -6.20 -3.43 5.73
C PHE A 300 -5.31 -3.47 4.48
N MET A 301 -5.03 -2.32 3.88
CA MET A 301 -4.15 -2.21 2.72
C MET A 301 -2.73 -1.78 3.12
N LEU A 302 -1.73 -2.36 2.47
CA LEU A 302 -0.35 -1.88 2.54
C LEU A 302 0.22 -1.66 1.14
N ASP A 303 0.48 -0.40 0.81
CA ASP A 303 1.39 0.00 -0.26
C ASP A 303 2.81 -0.42 0.10
N VAL A 304 3.42 -1.22 -0.77
CA VAL A 304 4.87 -1.51 -0.76
C VAL A 304 5.55 -1.06 -2.05
N ALA A 305 4.78 -0.59 -3.03
CA ALA A 305 5.24 -0.17 -4.35
C ALA A 305 5.94 1.18 -4.30
N ARG A 306 5.28 2.21 -3.75
CA ARG A 306 5.81 3.57 -3.62
C ARG A 306 7.08 3.58 -2.78
N ASN A 307 7.09 2.88 -1.64
CA ASN A 307 8.29 2.62 -0.84
C ASN A 307 8.24 1.20 -0.23
N PHE A 308 9.34 0.45 -0.32
CA PHE A 308 9.34 -0.96 0.03
C PHE A 308 9.32 -1.20 1.54
N HIS A 309 8.53 -2.19 1.95
CA HIS A 309 8.45 -2.63 3.35
C HIS A 309 8.86 -4.10 3.47
N SER A 310 10.01 -4.32 4.12
CA SER A 310 10.58 -5.67 4.31
C SER A 310 9.59 -6.66 4.94
N LYS A 311 9.71 -7.95 4.57
CA LYS A 311 8.89 -9.05 5.09
C LYS A 311 8.73 -9.07 6.62
N PRO A 312 9.78 -8.84 7.45
CA PRO A 312 9.61 -8.75 8.91
C PRO A 312 8.70 -7.62 9.39
N LEU A 313 8.47 -6.56 8.59
CA LEU A 313 7.42 -5.57 8.85
C LEU A 313 6.05 -6.14 8.50
N VAL A 314 5.89 -6.72 7.32
CA VAL A 314 4.64 -7.36 6.86
C VAL A 314 4.12 -8.42 7.84
N LEU A 315 5.00 -9.30 8.34
CA LEU A 315 4.61 -10.32 9.33
C LEU A 315 4.13 -9.70 10.65
N ARG A 316 4.77 -8.62 11.12
CA ARG A 316 4.29 -7.86 12.30
C ARG A 316 2.96 -7.15 12.03
N THR A 317 2.72 -6.67 10.81
CA THR A 317 1.42 -6.12 10.43
C THR A 317 0.35 -7.21 10.52
N LEU A 318 0.59 -8.40 9.97
CA LEU A 318 -0.33 -9.55 10.07
C LEU A 318 -0.62 -9.97 11.53
N ASP A 319 0.36 -9.92 12.44
CA ASP A 319 0.13 -10.12 13.88
C ASP A 319 -0.79 -9.07 14.52
N LEU A 320 -0.72 -7.81 14.06
CA LEU A 320 -1.61 -6.74 14.50
C LEU A 320 -3.01 -6.88 13.89
N LEU A 321 -3.13 -7.20 12.60
CA LEU A 321 -4.42 -7.48 11.95
C LEU A 321 -5.15 -8.60 12.70
N ALA A 322 -4.46 -9.71 12.94
CA ALA A 322 -4.96 -10.84 13.72
C ALA A 322 -5.41 -10.41 15.12
N ARG A 323 -4.59 -9.64 15.85
CA ARG A 323 -4.93 -9.15 17.21
C ARG A 323 -6.21 -8.32 17.22
N TYR A 324 -6.45 -7.52 16.19
CA TYR A 324 -7.63 -6.66 16.07
C TYR A 324 -8.78 -7.28 15.26
N LYS A 325 -8.70 -8.59 14.97
CA LYS A 325 -9.70 -9.39 14.23
C LYS A 325 -9.94 -8.91 12.78
N LEU A 326 -9.00 -8.16 12.19
CA LEU A 326 -8.99 -7.84 10.76
C LEU A 326 -8.57 -9.09 9.98
N ASN A 327 -9.28 -9.39 8.89
CA ASN A 327 -9.25 -10.71 8.24
C ASN A 327 -8.93 -10.68 6.73
N VAL A 328 -8.70 -9.50 6.16
CA VAL A 328 -8.16 -9.37 4.80
C VAL A 328 -6.95 -8.44 4.81
N PHE A 329 -5.90 -8.86 4.12
CA PHE A 329 -4.71 -8.06 3.87
C PHE A 329 -4.60 -7.78 2.37
N HIS A 330 -4.88 -6.52 2.00
CA HIS A 330 -4.76 -6.04 0.62
C HIS A 330 -3.30 -5.62 0.38
N MET A 331 -2.62 -6.30 -0.53
CA MET A 331 -1.20 -6.07 -0.81
C MET A 331 -1.05 -5.33 -2.14
N HIS A 332 -0.87 -4.01 -2.05
CA HIS A 332 -0.56 -3.13 -3.18
C HIS A 332 0.92 -3.33 -3.56
N LEU A 333 1.15 -4.32 -4.44
CA LEU A 333 2.47 -4.88 -4.78
C LEU A 333 3.16 -4.17 -5.94
N THR A 334 2.44 -3.36 -6.73
CA THR A 334 2.93 -2.80 -7.99
C THR A 334 2.37 -1.41 -8.19
N ASP A 335 3.21 -0.47 -8.59
CA ASP A 335 2.80 0.87 -8.99
C ASP A 335 3.89 1.50 -9.88
N ASP A 336 3.82 2.81 -10.14
CA ASP A 336 4.73 3.51 -11.03
C ASP A 336 6.19 3.54 -10.54
N GLU A 337 6.41 3.60 -9.22
CA GLU A 337 7.74 3.61 -8.61
C GLU A 337 8.25 2.24 -8.13
N GLY A 338 7.52 1.15 -8.38
CA GLY A 338 7.96 -0.15 -7.88
C GLY A 338 7.12 -1.36 -8.24
N TRP A 339 7.78 -2.43 -8.66
CA TRP A 339 7.23 -3.79 -8.72
C TRP A 339 7.83 -4.64 -7.59
N ARG A 340 7.00 -5.29 -6.75
CA ARG A 340 7.44 -5.81 -5.43
C ARG A 340 7.24 -7.30 -5.18
N VAL A 341 6.87 -8.09 -6.19
CA VAL A 341 6.76 -9.56 -6.09
C VAL A 341 7.56 -10.24 -7.19
N GLU A 342 8.31 -11.29 -6.86
CA GLU A 342 8.96 -12.12 -7.86
C GLU A 342 7.93 -12.90 -8.67
N ILE A 343 7.96 -12.75 -10.00
CA ILE A 343 7.19 -13.53 -10.97
C ILE A 343 8.21 -14.38 -11.74
N PRO A 344 8.36 -15.69 -11.43
CA PRO A 344 9.41 -16.53 -12.01
C PRO A 344 9.42 -16.58 -13.54
N SER A 345 8.27 -16.38 -14.20
CA SER A 345 8.17 -16.33 -15.65
C SER A 345 8.58 -14.98 -16.28
N LEU A 346 8.76 -13.92 -15.48
CA LEU A 346 9.00 -12.53 -15.93
C LEU A 346 10.05 -11.81 -15.03
N PRO A 347 11.30 -12.29 -14.99
CA PRO A 347 12.33 -11.82 -14.04
C PRO A 347 12.74 -10.34 -14.23
N GLU A 348 12.48 -9.73 -15.38
CA GLU A 348 12.78 -8.31 -15.63
C GLU A 348 11.97 -7.39 -14.69
N LEU A 349 10.80 -7.84 -14.22
CA LEU A 349 9.95 -7.08 -13.30
C LEU A 349 10.66 -6.75 -11.98
N THR A 350 11.44 -7.68 -11.44
CA THR A 350 12.26 -7.42 -10.24
C THR A 350 13.69 -6.98 -10.57
N ALA A 351 14.24 -7.37 -11.72
CA ALA A 351 15.57 -6.92 -12.15
C ALA A 351 15.61 -5.43 -12.59
N VAL A 352 14.46 -4.84 -12.95
CA VAL A 352 14.31 -3.42 -13.31
C VAL A 352 13.28 -2.73 -12.41
N GLY A 353 12.03 -3.22 -12.41
CA GLY A 353 10.90 -2.55 -11.76
C GLY A 353 10.97 -2.51 -10.23
N ALA A 354 11.71 -3.42 -9.58
CA ALA A 354 11.91 -3.37 -8.12
C ALA A 354 13.00 -2.38 -7.66
N ARG A 355 13.62 -1.62 -8.57
CA ARG A 355 14.86 -0.86 -8.30
C ARG A 355 14.68 0.61 -8.66
N ARG A 356 15.23 1.51 -7.84
CA ARG A 356 15.25 2.97 -8.08
C ARG A 356 16.62 3.57 -7.85
N GLY A 357 17.06 4.47 -8.73
CA GLY A 357 18.31 5.22 -8.59
C GLY A 357 18.62 6.10 -9.81
N HIS A 358 19.82 6.67 -9.82
CA HIS A 358 20.30 7.57 -10.89
C HIS A 358 21.16 6.80 -11.91
N PRO A 359 21.11 7.10 -13.22
CA PRO A 359 20.38 8.21 -13.87
C PRO A 359 18.89 7.93 -14.13
N PRO A 360 18.04 8.96 -14.35
CA PRO A 360 16.58 8.81 -14.43
C PRO A 360 16.08 8.12 -15.72
N ASP A 361 16.90 8.13 -16.77
CA ASP A 361 16.68 7.52 -18.10
C ASP A 361 17.24 6.09 -18.22
N SER A 362 17.60 5.48 -17.09
CA SER A 362 18.19 4.14 -17.01
C SER A 362 17.30 3.02 -17.55
N ASP A 363 17.94 2.02 -18.16
CA ASP A 363 17.32 0.80 -18.68
C ASP A 363 17.35 -0.38 -17.67
N ARG A 364 17.86 -0.15 -16.45
CA ARG A 364 18.17 -1.18 -15.43
C ARG A 364 17.50 -0.95 -14.08
N HIS A 365 16.90 0.20 -13.89
CA HIS A 365 16.14 0.60 -12.71
C HIS A 365 15.27 1.80 -13.08
N LEU A 366 14.25 2.06 -12.29
CA LEU A 366 13.47 3.29 -12.40
C LEU A 366 14.28 4.48 -11.85
N GLN A 367 13.83 5.69 -12.15
CA GLN A 367 14.36 6.95 -11.59
C GLN A 367 14.21 7.03 -10.05
N PRO A 368 14.87 7.98 -9.36
CA PRO A 368 14.62 8.25 -7.95
C PRO A 368 13.23 8.86 -7.71
N ALA A 369 12.56 8.40 -6.65
CA ALA A 369 11.23 8.87 -6.25
C ALA A 369 11.06 8.82 -4.72
N PHE A 370 10.26 9.74 -4.15
CA PHE A 370 10.01 9.90 -2.72
C PHE A 370 11.27 10.10 -1.86
N GLY A 371 12.31 10.70 -2.44
CA GLY A 371 13.56 10.97 -1.74
C GLY A 371 14.48 9.75 -1.58
N SER A 372 14.29 8.70 -2.39
CA SER A 372 15.16 7.51 -2.38
C SER A 372 16.65 7.83 -2.62
N GLY A 373 16.94 8.98 -3.24
CA GLY A 373 18.27 9.42 -3.61
C GLY A 373 18.84 8.66 -4.82
N PRO A 374 20.11 8.90 -5.18
CA PRO A 374 20.69 8.43 -6.43
C PRO A 374 21.16 6.97 -6.39
N ALA A 375 21.36 6.42 -5.19
CA ALA A 375 21.98 5.11 -5.02
C ALA A 375 20.96 3.97 -5.24
N VAL A 376 21.14 3.24 -6.35
CA VAL A 376 20.41 2.02 -6.69
C VAL A 376 20.46 1.00 -5.54
N ASP A 377 19.45 0.14 -5.45
CA ASP A 377 19.35 -0.98 -4.50
C ASP A 377 19.27 -0.60 -3.01
N ARG A 378 18.98 0.67 -2.68
CA ARG A 378 18.66 1.07 -1.30
C ARG A 378 17.24 0.63 -0.88
N PRO A 379 17.08 -0.03 0.28
CA PRO A 379 15.89 -0.83 0.64
C PRO A 379 14.59 -0.05 0.89
N TRP A 380 14.61 1.28 0.83
CA TRP A 380 13.41 2.12 0.97
C TRP A 380 12.74 2.40 -0.38
N GLY A 381 13.52 2.66 -1.43
CA GLY A 381 13.02 2.81 -2.80
C GLY A 381 13.15 1.54 -3.67
N SER A 382 14.06 0.64 -3.30
CA SER A 382 14.32 -0.63 -4.00
C SER A 382 14.03 -1.83 -3.12
N GLY A 383 13.73 -2.98 -3.73
CA GLY A 383 13.43 -4.24 -3.06
C GLY A 383 12.11 -4.87 -3.49
N PHE A 384 11.97 -6.16 -3.24
CA PHE A 384 10.80 -6.99 -3.57
C PHE A 384 10.73 -8.18 -2.62
N PHE A 385 9.60 -8.88 -2.59
CA PHE A 385 9.47 -10.21 -1.98
C PHE A 385 9.87 -11.27 -3.01
N SER A 386 10.84 -12.12 -2.69
CA SER A 386 11.08 -13.35 -3.46
C SER A 386 9.84 -14.26 -3.45
N HIS A 387 9.80 -15.24 -4.34
CA HIS A 387 8.76 -16.28 -4.38
C HIS A 387 8.58 -16.91 -2.99
N ALA A 388 9.69 -17.31 -2.36
CA ALA A 388 9.69 -17.88 -1.01
C ALA A 388 9.24 -16.89 0.08
N ASP A 389 9.51 -15.58 -0.08
CA ASP A 389 9.02 -14.55 0.82
C ASP A 389 7.53 -14.33 0.71
N TYR A 390 7.00 -14.26 -0.51
CA TYR A 390 5.57 -14.09 -0.77
C TYR A 390 4.76 -15.32 -0.30
N VAL A 391 5.23 -16.53 -0.65
CA VAL A 391 4.64 -17.79 -0.17
C VAL A 391 4.62 -17.86 1.36
N GLU A 392 5.69 -17.44 2.05
CA GLU A 392 5.69 -17.39 3.52
C GLU A 392 4.70 -16.35 4.07
N ILE A 393 4.62 -15.16 3.48
CA ILE A 393 3.67 -14.11 3.88
C ILE A 393 2.22 -14.62 3.78
N VAL A 394 1.86 -15.22 2.63
CA VAL A 394 0.51 -15.78 2.41
C VAL A 394 0.22 -16.92 3.40
N ARG A 395 1.17 -17.84 3.62
CA ARG A 395 1.03 -18.95 4.58
C ARG A 395 0.90 -18.45 6.04
N TYR A 396 1.62 -17.39 6.39
CA TYR A 396 1.61 -16.77 7.73
C TYR A 396 0.31 -16.00 8.01
N ALA A 397 -0.28 -15.39 6.98
CA ALA A 397 -1.61 -14.78 6.99
C ALA A 397 -2.72 -15.84 7.12
N ALA A 398 -2.66 -16.91 6.31
CA ALA A 398 -3.63 -18.01 6.37
C ALA A 398 -3.65 -18.70 7.76
N ALA A 399 -2.48 -18.88 8.39
CA ALA A 399 -2.35 -19.38 9.77
C ALA A 399 -2.96 -18.46 10.85
N ARG A 400 -3.37 -17.24 10.46
CA ARG A 400 -4.05 -16.23 11.30
C ARG A 400 -5.49 -15.96 10.86
N HIS A 401 -6.04 -16.79 9.97
CA HIS A 401 -7.36 -16.58 9.35
C HIS A 401 -7.48 -15.25 8.60
N ILE A 402 -6.36 -14.78 8.01
CA ILE A 402 -6.30 -13.59 7.15
C ILE A 402 -6.17 -14.04 5.69
N GLU A 403 -7.10 -13.60 4.85
CA GLU A 403 -7.01 -13.74 3.39
C GLU A 403 -6.05 -12.68 2.81
N VAL A 404 -5.16 -13.07 1.89
CA VAL A 404 -4.29 -12.13 1.17
C VAL A 404 -4.87 -11.90 -0.22
N ILE A 405 -5.24 -10.65 -0.50
CA ILE A 405 -5.60 -10.20 -1.84
C ILE A 405 -4.38 -9.47 -2.41
N PRO A 406 -3.62 -10.06 -3.34
CA PRO A 406 -2.62 -9.32 -4.09
C PRO A 406 -3.30 -8.34 -5.04
N GLU A 407 -2.69 -7.18 -5.19
CA GLU A 407 -3.03 -6.18 -6.18
C GLU A 407 -1.91 -6.05 -7.21
N ILE A 408 -2.31 -6.07 -8.48
CA ILE A 408 -1.46 -5.78 -9.63
C ILE A 408 -2.14 -4.63 -10.38
N GLU A 409 -1.61 -3.42 -10.21
CA GLU A 409 -2.13 -2.20 -10.81
C GLU A 409 -2.08 -2.25 -12.34
N MET A 410 -3.20 -1.86 -12.95
CA MET A 410 -3.40 -1.78 -14.39
C MET A 410 -4.75 -1.10 -14.72
N PRO A 411 -4.95 -0.60 -15.95
CA PRO A 411 -3.91 -0.32 -16.94
C PRO A 411 -3.15 0.97 -16.61
N GLY A 412 -3.66 1.84 -15.72
CA GLY A 412 -2.87 2.89 -15.08
C GLY A 412 -1.90 2.33 -14.04
N HIS A 413 -1.18 3.22 -13.36
CA HIS A 413 -0.24 2.86 -12.28
C HIS A 413 0.77 1.75 -12.63
N ALA A 414 1.08 1.61 -13.92
CA ALA A 414 1.79 0.46 -14.47
C ALA A 414 3.25 0.74 -14.82
N ARG A 415 3.80 1.92 -14.53
CA ARG A 415 5.10 2.36 -15.07
C ARG A 415 6.24 1.41 -14.75
N ALA A 416 6.30 0.83 -13.54
CA ALA A 416 7.33 -0.15 -13.20
C ALA A 416 7.27 -1.40 -14.10
N ALA A 417 6.06 -1.89 -14.42
CA ALA A 417 5.86 -3.00 -15.34
C ALA A 417 6.16 -2.60 -16.80
N VAL A 418 5.69 -1.43 -17.24
CA VAL A 418 5.93 -0.90 -18.60
C VAL A 418 7.42 -0.76 -18.88
N LYS A 419 8.20 -0.20 -17.94
CA LYS A 419 9.66 -0.07 -18.08
C LYS A 419 10.38 -1.42 -18.06
N ALA A 420 10.00 -2.33 -17.16
CA ALA A 420 10.58 -3.68 -17.11
C ALA A 420 10.33 -4.48 -18.40
N MET A 421 9.11 -4.41 -18.95
CA MET A 421 8.71 -5.16 -20.14
C MET A 421 9.08 -4.47 -21.47
N GLN A 422 9.61 -3.25 -21.46
CA GLN A 422 9.84 -2.45 -22.67
C GLN A 422 10.69 -3.17 -23.76
N ARG A 423 11.63 -4.03 -23.34
CA ARG A 423 12.47 -4.84 -24.25
C ARG A 423 11.95 -6.24 -24.53
N ASN A 424 11.01 -6.76 -23.74
CA ASN A 424 10.46 -8.10 -23.92
C ASN A 424 9.38 -8.07 -25.01
N GLN A 425 9.75 -8.46 -26.25
CA GLN A 425 8.83 -8.40 -27.40
C GLN A 425 7.56 -9.25 -27.22
N GLN A 426 7.60 -10.30 -26.41
CA GLN A 426 6.46 -11.19 -26.16
C GLN A 426 5.47 -10.58 -25.14
N TYR A 427 5.97 -9.78 -24.19
CA TYR A 427 5.22 -9.28 -23.03
C TYR A 427 5.23 -7.74 -22.90
N ARG A 428 5.62 -7.00 -23.95
CA ARG A 428 5.63 -5.54 -23.96
C ARG A 428 4.23 -4.97 -23.69
N LEU A 429 4.16 -3.98 -22.80
CA LEU A 429 2.92 -3.37 -22.33
C LEU A 429 2.57 -2.04 -23.01
N ASN A 430 3.46 -1.47 -23.82
CA ASN A 430 3.23 -0.20 -24.51
C ASN A 430 3.46 -0.35 -26.03
N ASP A 431 2.83 0.52 -26.82
CA ASP A 431 3.08 0.65 -28.25
C ASP A 431 4.29 1.59 -28.45
N PRO A 432 5.40 1.15 -29.09
CA PRO A 432 6.56 2.02 -29.34
C PRO A 432 6.25 3.21 -30.25
N ASP A 433 5.20 3.12 -31.07
CA ASP A 433 4.76 4.17 -31.98
C ASP A 433 3.61 5.02 -31.44
N ASP A 434 3.24 4.84 -30.17
CA ASP A 434 2.32 5.75 -29.46
C ASP A 434 2.91 7.16 -29.36
N ARG A 435 2.11 8.16 -29.75
CA ARG A 435 2.39 9.60 -29.63
C ARG A 435 1.33 10.34 -28.79
N SER A 436 0.59 9.61 -27.96
CA SER A 436 -0.35 10.17 -26.98
C SER A 436 0.35 11.15 -26.05
N VAL A 437 -0.31 12.27 -25.75
CA VAL A 437 0.16 13.27 -24.78
C VAL A 437 -0.81 13.29 -23.61
N TYR A 438 -0.34 12.83 -22.45
CA TYR A 438 -1.08 12.80 -21.19
C TYR A 438 -0.11 13.00 -20.02
N THR A 439 -0.68 13.20 -18.83
CA THR A 439 0.05 13.19 -17.56
C THR A 439 -0.85 12.53 -16.52
N SER A 440 -0.33 11.56 -15.76
CA SER A 440 -1.03 10.98 -14.60
C SER A 440 -1.16 11.99 -13.45
N VAL A 441 -1.98 11.68 -12.44
CA VAL A 441 -2.13 12.51 -11.24
C VAL A 441 -0.80 12.70 -10.49
N GLN A 442 0.11 11.73 -10.63
CA GLN A 442 1.43 11.66 -10.03
C GLN A 442 2.52 12.33 -10.89
N GLY A 443 2.20 12.80 -12.11
CA GLY A 443 3.14 13.51 -12.98
C GLY A 443 3.85 12.67 -14.05
N TYR A 444 3.41 11.45 -14.34
CA TYR A 444 4.04 10.59 -15.36
C TYR A 444 3.34 10.67 -16.73
N PRO A 445 4.08 10.79 -17.86
CA PRO A 445 3.54 10.75 -19.21
C PRO A 445 3.62 9.36 -19.87
N ASP A 446 4.09 8.34 -19.15
CA ASP A 446 4.54 7.05 -19.67
C ASP A 446 4.15 5.86 -18.76
N ASN A 447 3.01 5.96 -18.05
CA ASN A 447 2.61 5.05 -16.98
C ASN A 447 1.45 4.09 -17.28
N VAL A 448 0.90 4.09 -18.50
CA VAL A 448 -0.32 3.33 -18.83
C VAL A 448 -0.05 2.17 -19.79
N MET A 449 -0.53 0.96 -19.46
CA MET A 449 -0.54 -0.20 -20.36
C MET A 449 -1.45 0.04 -21.56
N ASN A 450 -1.10 -0.53 -22.72
CA ASN A 450 -1.90 -0.44 -23.94
C ASN A 450 -2.88 -1.63 -24.04
N PRO A 451 -4.21 -1.39 -24.06
CA PRO A 451 -5.23 -2.44 -24.05
C PRO A 451 -5.47 -3.07 -25.43
N ALA A 452 -4.86 -2.57 -26.50
CA ALA A 452 -4.97 -3.13 -27.86
C ALA A 452 -3.89 -4.18 -28.19
N LEU A 453 -2.89 -4.38 -27.31
CA LEU A 453 -1.78 -5.31 -27.57
C LEU A 453 -2.04 -6.69 -26.95
N GLU A 454 -1.91 -7.75 -27.76
CA GLU A 454 -1.99 -9.14 -27.28
C GLU A 454 -0.90 -9.47 -26.23
N SER A 455 0.28 -8.84 -26.33
CA SER A 455 1.37 -8.97 -25.36
C SER A 455 0.99 -8.49 -23.96
N THR A 456 0.11 -7.49 -23.84
CA THR A 456 -0.46 -7.03 -22.55
C THR A 456 -1.25 -8.16 -21.88
N TYR A 457 -2.06 -8.90 -22.64
CA TYR A 457 -2.86 -9.99 -22.08
C TYR A 457 -2.03 -11.24 -21.80
N GLY A 458 -1.04 -11.55 -22.62
CA GLY A 458 -0.07 -12.61 -22.34
C GLY A 458 0.76 -12.34 -21.08
N PHE A 459 1.09 -11.07 -20.80
CA PHE A 459 1.74 -10.66 -19.55
C PHE A 459 0.82 -10.89 -18.34
N ILE A 460 -0.43 -10.44 -18.41
CA ILE A 460 -1.41 -10.59 -17.34
C ILE A 460 -1.66 -12.08 -17.05
N GLU A 461 -1.76 -12.93 -18.10
CA GLU A 461 -1.89 -14.38 -17.94
C GLU A 461 -0.73 -15.00 -17.15
N ARG A 462 0.51 -14.56 -17.39
CA ARG A 462 1.70 -15.05 -16.67
C ARG A 462 1.74 -14.59 -15.22
N VAL A 463 1.52 -13.30 -14.96
CA VAL A 463 1.46 -12.77 -13.59
C VAL A 463 0.36 -13.46 -12.77
N VAL A 464 -0.85 -13.61 -13.33
CA VAL A 464 -1.97 -14.29 -12.67
C VAL A 464 -1.67 -15.78 -12.44
N SER A 465 -1.02 -16.46 -13.38
CA SER A 465 -0.67 -17.89 -13.25
C SER A 465 0.37 -18.14 -12.15
N ASP A 466 1.41 -17.30 -12.06
CA ASP A 466 2.47 -17.42 -11.07
C ASP A 466 1.97 -17.05 -9.66
N LEU A 467 1.12 -16.01 -9.53
CA LEU A 467 0.43 -15.70 -8.28
C LEU A 467 -0.47 -16.86 -7.80
N ALA A 468 -1.25 -17.45 -8.72
CA ALA A 468 -2.08 -18.61 -8.40
C ALA A 468 -1.24 -19.83 -8.00
N ALA A 469 -0.06 -20.02 -8.60
CA ALA A 469 0.89 -21.06 -8.19
C ALA A 469 1.45 -20.83 -6.78
N MET A 470 1.88 -19.60 -6.46
CA MET A 470 2.39 -19.25 -5.13
C MET A 470 1.33 -19.40 -4.03
N HIS A 471 0.06 -19.06 -4.29
CA HIS A 471 -1.02 -19.30 -3.31
C HIS A 471 -1.31 -20.79 -3.09
N ARG A 472 -1.31 -21.59 -4.16
CA ARG A 472 -1.42 -23.06 -4.07
C ARG A 472 -0.27 -23.65 -3.24
N GLU A 473 0.97 -23.17 -3.43
CA GLU A 473 2.12 -23.60 -2.62
C GLU A 473 2.01 -23.13 -1.16
N ALA A 474 1.55 -21.90 -0.91
CA ALA A 474 1.32 -21.38 0.43
C ALA A 474 0.29 -22.22 1.21
N GLY A 475 -0.63 -22.90 0.51
CA GLY A 475 -1.76 -23.64 1.09
C GLY A 475 -2.98 -22.74 1.34
N ALA A 476 -3.11 -21.64 0.60
CA ALA A 476 -4.15 -20.64 0.75
C ALA A 476 -4.97 -20.48 -0.55
N PRO A 477 -6.28 -20.14 -0.47
CA PRO A 477 -7.10 -19.90 -1.65
C PRO A 477 -6.92 -18.46 -2.17
N LEU A 478 -6.46 -18.33 -3.42
CA LEU A 478 -6.51 -17.06 -4.15
C LEU A 478 -7.92 -16.86 -4.73
N ARG A 479 -8.79 -16.19 -3.99
CA ARG A 479 -10.19 -15.93 -4.42
C ARG A 479 -10.31 -14.69 -5.29
N HIS A 480 -9.50 -13.68 -5.01
CA HIS A 480 -9.50 -12.38 -5.66
C HIS A 480 -8.06 -11.96 -5.97
N ILE A 481 -7.86 -11.36 -7.14
CA ILE A 481 -6.74 -10.45 -7.39
C ILE A 481 -7.37 -9.07 -7.63
N HIS A 482 -6.78 -8.03 -7.04
CA HIS A 482 -7.15 -6.66 -7.35
C HIS A 482 -6.40 -6.22 -8.61
N MET A 483 -7.14 -5.80 -9.62
CA MET A 483 -6.62 -5.43 -10.94
C MET A 483 -6.56 -3.90 -11.11
N GLY A 484 -6.42 -3.20 -9.97
CA GLY A 484 -6.23 -1.76 -9.94
C GLY A 484 -7.39 -0.96 -10.51
N GLY A 485 -7.03 0.09 -11.26
CA GLY A 485 -7.90 0.76 -12.23
C GLY A 485 -8.22 2.22 -11.95
N ASP A 486 -7.61 2.80 -10.93
CA ASP A 486 -7.78 4.20 -10.55
C ASP A 486 -7.04 5.17 -11.50
N GLU A 487 -7.42 6.45 -11.41
CA GLU A 487 -6.72 7.64 -11.92
C GLU A 487 -6.24 7.65 -13.40
N VAL A 488 -6.67 6.71 -14.23
CA VAL A 488 -6.22 6.56 -15.63
C VAL A 488 -6.47 7.85 -16.44
N PRO A 489 -5.41 8.55 -16.89
CA PRO A 489 -5.52 9.94 -17.33
C PRO A 489 -6.23 10.10 -18.67
N ALA A 490 -6.79 11.29 -18.89
CA ALA A 490 -7.35 11.67 -20.19
C ALA A 490 -6.24 11.87 -21.23
N GLY A 491 -6.48 11.46 -22.48
CA GLY A 491 -5.53 11.59 -23.59
C GLY A 491 -4.67 10.35 -23.86
N VAL A 492 -4.73 9.33 -22.99
CA VAL A 492 -4.09 8.03 -23.21
C VAL A 492 -4.56 7.38 -24.51
N TRP A 493 -3.68 6.61 -25.15
CA TRP A 493 -3.94 5.74 -26.30
C TRP A 493 -4.39 6.43 -27.61
N VAL A 494 -4.79 7.71 -27.59
CA VAL A 494 -5.28 8.46 -28.77
C VAL A 494 -4.23 8.48 -29.90
N GLY A 495 -2.95 8.54 -29.55
CA GLY A 495 -1.83 8.54 -30.47
C GLY A 495 -1.21 7.18 -30.79
N SER A 496 -1.81 6.05 -30.36
CA SER A 496 -1.28 4.70 -30.63
C SER A 496 -1.83 4.13 -31.95
N PRO A 497 -0.96 3.82 -32.94
CA PRO A 497 -1.38 3.12 -34.15
C PRO A 497 -2.04 1.76 -33.88
N ALA A 498 -1.55 1.00 -32.88
CA ALA A 498 -2.16 -0.28 -32.51
C ALA A 498 -3.61 -0.11 -32.00
N VAL A 499 -3.85 0.93 -31.20
CA VAL A 499 -5.19 1.25 -30.68
C VAL A 499 -6.11 1.75 -31.78
N GLN A 500 -5.62 2.62 -32.67
CA GLN A 500 -6.39 3.12 -33.81
C GLN A 500 -6.82 1.96 -34.74
N ALA A 501 -5.92 1.00 -35.01
CA ALA A 501 -6.25 -0.21 -35.77
C ALA A 501 -7.27 -1.10 -35.05
N TYR A 502 -7.11 -1.31 -33.74
CA TYR A 502 -8.06 -2.09 -32.94
C TYR A 502 -9.46 -1.46 -32.91
N MET A 503 -9.55 -0.15 -32.68
CA MET A 503 -10.82 0.58 -32.69
C MET A 503 -11.52 0.50 -34.04
N GLN A 504 -10.78 0.61 -35.15
CA GLN A 504 -11.32 0.45 -36.50
C GLN A 504 -11.83 -0.99 -36.75
N ALA A 505 -11.07 -2.01 -36.36
CA ALA A 505 -11.44 -3.42 -36.53
C ALA A 505 -12.67 -3.82 -35.71
N HIS A 506 -12.88 -3.20 -34.54
CA HIS A 506 -13.99 -3.50 -33.63
C HIS A 506 -15.14 -2.48 -33.64
N GLY A 507 -15.08 -1.46 -34.50
CA GLY A 507 -16.13 -0.43 -34.63
C GLY A 507 -16.29 0.49 -33.41
N LEU A 508 -15.22 0.65 -32.62
CA LEU A 508 -15.21 1.49 -31.41
C LEU A 508 -15.02 2.96 -31.76
N THR A 509 -15.56 3.86 -30.92
CA THR A 509 -15.64 5.31 -31.25
C THR A 509 -14.92 6.20 -30.26
N SER A 510 -14.64 5.72 -29.06
CA SER A 510 -13.83 6.40 -28.04
C SER A 510 -12.76 5.46 -27.48
N VAL A 511 -11.62 6.02 -27.09
CA VAL A 511 -10.63 5.30 -26.28
C VAL A 511 -11.20 4.92 -24.90
N ASP A 512 -12.25 5.58 -24.42
CA ASP A 512 -13.01 5.16 -23.23
C ASP A 512 -13.72 3.79 -23.42
N ASP A 513 -14.04 3.40 -24.66
CA ASP A 513 -14.71 2.11 -24.95
C ASP A 513 -13.77 0.91 -24.63
N LEU A 514 -12.46 1.14 -24.73
CA LEU A 514 -11.40 0.14 -24.47
C LEU A 514 -11.33 -0.27 -23.00
N TRP A 515 -11.92 0.50 -22.07
CA TRP A 515 -12.01 0.16 -20.65
C TRP A 515 -12.72 -1.20 -20.44
N PHE A 516 -13.84 -1.38 -21.14
CA PHE A 516 -14.66 -2.60 -21.03
C PHE A 516 -14.04 -3.77 -21.80
N VAL A 517 -13.32 -3.49 -22.90
CA VAL A 517 -12.51 -4.48 -23.62
C VAL A 517 -11.41 -5.03 -22.71
N PHE A 518 -10.64 -4.14 -22.07
CA PHE A 518 -9.52 -4.50 -21.20
C PHE A 518 -10.00 -5.39 -20.04
N TYR A 519 -10.89 -4.89 -19.19
CA TYR A 519 -11.33 -5.67 -18.04
C TYR A 519 -12.19 -6.89 -18.41
N GLY A 520 -12.91 -6.85 -19.53
CA GLY A 520 -13.62 -8.03 -20.06
C GLY A 520 -12.68 -9.17 -20.45
N ARG A 521 -11.47 -8.85 -20.95
CA ARG A 521 -10.40 -9.82 -21.24
C ARG A 521 -9.65 -10.26 -19.97
N VAL A 522 -9.33 -9.33 -19.08
CA VAL A 522 -8.73 -9.63 -17.76
C VAL A 522 -9.60 -10.58 -16.94
N GLU A 523 -10.92 -10.39 -16.96
CA GLU A 523 -11.87 -11.31 -16.34
C GLU A 523 -11.75 -12.74 -16.90
N GLN A 524 -11.57 -12.95 -18.21
CA GLN A 524 -11.44 -14.30 -18.75
C GLN A 524 -10.15 -14.98 -18.27
N ILE A 525 -9.05 -14.23 -18.13
CA ILE A 525 -7.78 -14.72 -17.60
C ILE A 525 -7.94 -15.15 -16.13
N LEU A 526 -8.56 -14.30 -15.30
CA LEU A 526 -8.82 -14.60 -13.88
C LEU A 526 -9.77 -15.80 -13.72
N LYS A 527 -10.85 -15.83 -14.51
CA LYS A 527 -11.86 -16.89 -14.52
C LYS A 527 -11.27 -18.24 -14.94
N ALA A 528 -10.26 -18.27 -15.82
CA ALA A 528 -9.56 -19.49 -16.18
C ALA A 528 -8.77 -20.12 -15.01
N GLN A 529 -8.37 -19.33 -14.01
CA GLN A 529 -7.80 -19.81 -12.73
C GLN A 529 -8.85 -19.96 -11.61
N GLY A 530 -10.14 -19.68 -11.87
CA GLY A 530 -11.21 -19.69 -10.88
C GLY A 530 -11.25 -18.47 -9.94
N ILE A 531 -10.61 -17.37 -10.33
CA ILE A 531 -10.45 -16.14 -9.53
C ILE A 531 -11.53 -15.12 -9.90
N ALA A 532 -12.12 -14.45 -8.91
CA ALA A 532 -13.10 -13.37 -9.11
C ALA A 532 -12.42 -11.99 -9.16
N PRO A 533 -12.69 -11.14 -10.18
CA PRO A 533 -12.06 -9.82 -10.28
C PRO A 533 -12.43 -8.88 -9.12
N SER A 534 -11.48 -8.01 -8.79
CA SER A 534 -11.72 -6.82 -7.97
C SER A 534 -10.89 -5.63 -8.48
N GLY A 535 -11.29 -4.41 -8.14
CA GLY A 535 -10.59 -3.18 -8.52
C GLY A 535 -11.19 -1.94 -7.85
N TRP A 536 -10.57 -0.79 -8.09
CA TRP A 536 -11.06 0.52 -7.65
C TRP A 536 -12.41 0.87 -8.31
N GLU A 537 -13.12 1.87 -7.78
CA GLU A 537 -14.48 2.24 -8.20
C GLU A 537 -14.62 2.49 -9.72
N GLU A 538 -13.54 2.91 -10.37
CA GLU A 538 -13.38 3.09 -11.80
C GLU A 538 -13.69 1.82 -12.62
N ILE A 539 -13.36 0.61 -12.14
CA ILE A 539 -13.68 -0.63 -12.86
C ILE A 539 -15.19 -0.95 -12.81
N ALA A 540 -15.89 -0.40 -11.81
CA ALA A 540 -17.29 -0.68 -11.50
C ALA A 540 -18.29 0.32 -12.13
N VAL A 541 -17.78 1.37 -12.79
CA VAL A 541 -18.58 2.42 -13.44
C VAL A 541 -18.35 2.47 -14.94
N ARG A 542 -19.29 3.12 -15.63
CA ARG A 542 -19.14 3.53 -17.03
C ARG A 542 -19.35 5.03 -17.17
N LYS A 543 -18.43 5.68 -17.87
CA LYS A 543 -18.51 7.10 -18.26
C LYS A 543 -19.62 7.24 -19.30
N THR A 544 -20.58 8.13 -19.07
CA THR A 544 -21.67 8.44 -20.01
C THR A 544 -21.95 9.95 -20.04
N SER A 545 -22.83 10.40 -20.92
CA SER A 545 -23.31 11.78 -20.96
C SER A 545 -24.77 11.86 -20.53
N ARG A 546 -25.06 12.75 -19.59
CA ARG A 546 -26.42 13.07 -19.15
C ARG A 546 -26.59 14.58 -19.12
N ASP A 547 -27.63 15.08 -19.79
CA ASP A 547 -27.96 16.50 -19.85
C ASP A 547 -26.75 17.38 -20.29
N GLY A 548 -25.94 16.84 -21.22
CA GLY A 548 -24.72 17.46 -21.75
C GLY A 548 -23.47 17.34 -20.86
N ARG A 549 -23.55 16.69 -19.70
CA ARG A 549 -22.45 16.57 -18.72
C ARG A 549 -21.94 15.13 -18.66
N ARG A 550 -20.62 14.93 -18.64
CA ARG A 550 -20.04 13.61 -18.34
C ARG A 550 -20.42 13.19 -16.92
N THR A 551 -20.80 11.93 -16.74
CA THR A 551 -21.17 11.34 -15.45
C THR A 551 -20.83 9.85 -15.41
N ASN A 552 -20.51 9.33 -14.22
CA ASN A 552 -20.19 7.93 -13.99
C ASN A 552 -21.42 7.22 -13.40
N ILE A 553 -21.95 6.22 -14.09
CA ILE A 553 -23.03 5.35 -13.60
C ILE A 553 -22.50 3.93 -13.34
N PRO A 554 -23.04 3.19 -12.35
CA PRO A 554 -22.71 1.78 -12.14
C PRO A 554 -22.84 0.95 -13.43
N ASN A 555 -21.95 -0.03 -13.58
CA ASN A 555 -22.05 -1.06 -14.60
C ASN A 555 -22.69 -2.34 -14.00
N PRO A 556 -24.00 -2.62 -14.19
CA PRO A 556 -24.65 -3.77 -13.56
C PRO A 556 -24.16 -5.11 -14.11
N ASP A 557 -23.63 -5.14 -15.33
CA ASP A 557 -23.22 -6.38 -16.02
C ASP A 557 -21.96 -6.99 -15.37
N PHE A 558 -21.15 -6.19 -14.69
CA PHE A 558 -19.96 -6.65 -13.97
C PHE A 558 -20.31 -7.09 -12.54
N ALA A 559 -21.22 -6.37 -11.86
CA ALA A 559 -21.79 -6.79 -10.58
C ALA A 559 -22.47 -8.17 -10.67
N ALA A 560 -23.29 -8.38 -11.70
CA ALA A 560 -23.96 -9.66 -11.97
C ALA A 560 -23.00 -10.84 -12.24
N ARG A 561 -21.71 -10.55 -12.49
CA ARG A 561 -20.64 -11.54 -12.70
C ARG A 561 -19.71 -11.68 -11.50
N GLY A 562 -20.06 -11.09 -10.35
CA GLY A 562 -19.41 -11.32 -9.06
C GLY A 562 -18.16 -10.47 -8.79
N TRP A 563 -18.00 -9.33 -9.47
CA TRP A 563 -16.87 -8.42 -9.26
C TRP A 563 -17.04 -7.63 -7.94
N ARG A 564 -15.95 -7.42 -7.19
CA ARG A 564 -15.93 -6.52 -6.01
C ARG A 564 -15.38 -5.14 -6.40
N ALA A 565 -15.99 -4.08 -5.87
CA ALA A 565 -15.56 -2.71 -6.07
C ALA A 565 -15.06 -2.07 -4.77
N TYR A 566 -13.92 -1.38 -4.84
CA TYR A 566 -13.31 -0.66 -3.72
C TYR A 566 -13.54 0.84 -3.88
N VAL A 567 -14.44 1.40 -3.07
CA VAL A 567 -14.94 2.78 -3.23
C VAL A 567 -14.20 3.76 -2.34
N TRP A 568 -13.22 4.44 -2.93
CA TRP A 568 -12.32 5.36 -2.25
C TRP A 568 -12.86 6.79 -2.21
N ASN A 569 -13.65 7.20 -3.21
CA ASN A 569 -14.10 8.57 -3.36
C ASN A 569 -15.34 8.87 -2.49
N ASN A 570 -15.13 9.67 -1.44
CA ASN A 570 -16.20 10.23 -0.63
C ASN A 570 -15.98 11.72 -0.30
N VAL A 571 -15.18 12.41 -1.14
CA VAL A 571 -14.72 13.78 -0.89
C VAL A 571 -15.92 14.75 -0.93
N PRO A 572 -16.26 15.45 0.17
CA PRO A 572 -17.42 16.35 0.20
C PRO A 572 -17.27 17.52 -0.78
N GLY A 573 -18.23 17.64 -1.70
CA GLY A 573 -18.20 18.54 -2.85
C GLY A 573 -17.67 17.91 -4.15
N GLY A 574 -17.28 16.63 -4.15
CA GLY A 574 -16.69 15.94 -5.30
C GLY A 574 -17.70 15.49 -6.37
N GLY A 575 -18.98 15.32 -6.02
CA GLY A 575 -20.02 14.81 -6.93
C GLY A 575 -20.08 13.28 -7.01
N ALA A 576 -19.41 12.58 -6.10
CA ALA A 576 -19.32 11.12 -6.01
C ALA A 576 -19.62 10.58 -4.59
N GLU A 577 -19.99 11.43 -3.63
CA GLU A 577 -20.22 11.05 -2.23
C GLU A 577 -21.33 9.99 -2.02
N ASP A 578 -22.18 9.80 -3.03
CA ASP A 578 -23.22 8.78 -3.06
C ASP A 578 -22.82 7.48 -3.80
N LEU A 579 -21.61 7.41 -4.38
CA LEU A 579 -21.22 6.35 -5.31
C LEU A 579 -21.22 4.96 -4.65
N ALA A 580 -20.78 4.84 -3.40
CA ALA A 580 -20.86 3.58 -2.65
C ALA A 580 -22.30 3.04 -2.55
N TYR A 581 -23.29 3.93 -2.36
CA TYR A 581 -24.70 3.57 -2.36
C TYR A 581 -25.20 3.23 -3.77
N ARG A 582 -24.76 3.96 -4.80
CA ARG A 582 -25.12 3.67 -6.20
C ARG A 582 -24.57 2.32 -6.68
N LEU A 583 -23.35 1.95 -6.29
CA LEU A 583 -22.73 0.67 -6.61
C LEU A 583 -23.41 -0.48 -5.85
N ALA A 584 -23.66 -0.33 -4.55
CA ALA A 584 -24.40 -1.33 -3.77
C ALA A 584 -25.83 -1.54 -4.31
N ASN A 585 -26.54 -0.45 -4.67
CA ASN A 585 -27.85 -0.53 -5.34
C ASN A 585 -27.76 -1.09 -6.78
N GLY A 586 -26.57 -1.07 -7.39
CA GLY A 586 -26.25 -1.72 -8.66
C GLY A 586 -25.88 -3.19 -8.55
N GLY A 587 -25.86 -3.75 -7.32
CA GLY A 587 -25.58 -5.16 -7.05
C GLY A 587 -24.12 -5.50 -6.72
N TYR A 588 -23.23 -4.51 -6.59
CA TYR A 588 -21.83 -4.75 -6.21
C TYR A 588 -21.70 -5.15 -4.74
N ASP A 589 -20.79 -6.08 -4.46
CA ASP A 589 -20.13 -6.16 -3.16
C ASP A 589 -19.18 -4.95 -3.05
N VAL A 590 -19.48 -4.04 -2.12
CA VAL A 590 -18.78 -2.76 -1.95
C VAL A 590 -17.98 -2.81 -0.66
N ASP A 591 -16.65 -2.88 -0.77
CA ASP A 591 -15.79 -2.44 0.32
C ASP A 591 -15.71 -0.91 0.27
N PRO A 592 -15.95 -0.19 1.39
CA PRO A 592 -15.69 1.23 1.49
C PRO A 592 -14.34 1.47 2.19
N PRO A 593 -13.20 1.46 1.47
CA PRO A 593 -11.92 1.94 1.99
C PRO A 593 -12.05 3.44 2.28
N ARG A 594 -12.49 3.76 3.50
CA ARG A 594 -12.67 5.16 3.92
C ARG A 594 -11.29 5.81 4.02
N PRO A 595 -10.92 6.79 3.17
CA PRO A 595 -9.93 7.77 3.59
C PRO A 595 -10.34 8.34 4.95
N PRO A 596 -9.39 8.55 5.88
CA PRO A 596 -9.69 9.13 7.18
C PRO A 596 -10.35 10.50 6.99
N ARG A 597 -11.17 10.93 7.96
CA ARG A 597 -11.80 12.28 8.00
C ARG A 597 -10.80 13.44 8.19
N GLN A 598 -9.54 13.23 7.81
CA GLN A 598 -8.40 14.14 7.93
C GLN A 598 -7.50 14.08 6.66
N SER A 599 -8.06 13.77 5.49
CA SER A 599 -7.50 14.33 4.26
C SER A 599 -7.62 15.86 4.36
N PHE A 600 -6.48 16.56 4.51
CA PHE A 600 -6.43 18.00 4.82
C PHE A 600 -6.71 18.88 3.60
N GLY A 601 -7.90 18.73 3.00
CA GLY A 601 -8.41 19.69 2.01
C GLY A 601 -8.59 21.08 2.66
N PRO A 602 -8.18 22.18 1.98
CA PRO A 602 -8.24 23.51 2.58
C PRO A 602 -9.70 23.96 2.77
N ARG A 603 -10.15 24.02 4.03
CA ARG A 603 -11.43 24.65 4.39
C ARG A 603 -11.41 26.12 3.94
N ARG A 604 -12.15 26.44 2.86
CA ARG A 604 -12.33 27.83 2.41
C ARG A 604 -12.87 28.69 3.56
N VAL A 605 -12.05 29.65 4.00
CA VAL A 605 -12.46 30.66 4.98
C VAL A 605 -13.61 31.47 4.37
N ARG A 606 -14.80 31.39 4.96
CA ARG A 606 -15.88 32.35 4.68
C ARG A 606 -15.43 33.73 5.16
N ARG A 607 -14.97 34.59 4.25
CA ARG A 607 -14.87 36.03 4.49
C ARG A 607 -16.26 36.55 4.84
N GLN A 608 -16.50 36.86 6.13
CA GLN A 608 -17.61 37.74 6.50
C GLN A 608 -17.15 39.19 6.29
N GLY A 609 -17.67 39.84 5.26
CA GLY A 609 -17.66 41.29 5.10
C GLY A 609 -19.07 41.84 5.34
N PRO A 610 -19.23 43.05 5.90
CA PRO A 610 -20.54 43.55 6.33
C PRO A 610 -21.40 44.02 5.15
N ALA A 611 -22.61 43.46 5.02
CA ALA A 611 -23.64 44.02 4.15
C ALA A 611 -24.47 45.06 4.93
N HIS A 612 -24.54 46.29 4.41
CA HIS A 612 -25.25 47.40 5.05
C HIS A 612 -26.79 47.26 4.95
N ARG A 613 -27.49 47.83 5.93
CA ARG A 613 -28.94 48.08 5.86
C ARG A 613 -29.25 49.20 4.85
N LEU A 614 -30.32 49.04 4.07
CA LEU A 614 -31.15 50.14 3.57
C LEU A 614 -32.64 49.83 3.81
N ARG A 615 -33.50 50.85 3.68
CA ARG A 615 -34.88 50.90 4.25
C ARG A 615 -36.00 50.91 3.17
N PRO A 616 -37.29 50.72 3.56
CA PRO A 616 -38.35 50.25 2.65
C PRO A 616 -39.27 51.33 2.05
N ARG A 617 -40.13 50.89 1.11
CA ARG A 617 -41.38 51.53 0.63
C ARG A 617 -42.42 50.42 0.41
N THR A 618 -43.50 50.30 1.19
CA THR A 618 -44.83 50.96 1.08
C THR A 618 -45.69 50.57 -0.14
N HIS A 619 -46.71 49.71 0.06
CA HIS A 619 -48.13 50.08 -0.06
C HIS A 619 -49.12 48.91 0.17
N ARG A 620 -50.30 49.25 0.73
CA ARG A 620 -51.64 48.59 0.67
C ARG A 620 -51.73 47.09 1.03
N GLY A 621 -52.62 46.65 1.92
CA GLY A 621 -53.56 47.38 2.79
C GLY A 621 -54.61 46.44 3.40
N ASP A 622 -54.99 46.67 4.65
CA ASP A 622 -56.02 45.87 5.35
C ASP A 622 -57.46 46.26 4.96
N SER A 623 -58.39 45.33 5.17
CA SER A 623 -59.83 45.61 5.28
C SER A 623 -60.34 45.09 6.63
N SER A 624 -60.60 46.01 7.56
CA SER A 624 -60.90 45.73 8.97
C SER A 624 -62.38 45.79 9.33
N GLY A 625 -62.77 45.03 10.36
CA GLY A 625 -63.83 45.38 11.32
C GLY A 625 -63.44 44.81 12.69
N SER A 626 -63.66 45.45 13.84
CA SER A 626 -64.33 46.74 14.14
C SER A 626 -63.65 47.38 15.38
N VAL A 627 -63.16 48.62 15.33
CA VAL A 627 -63.82 49.90 15.76
C VAL A 627 -63.96 50.09 17.30
N VAL A 628 -63.11 50.98 17.87
CA VAL A 628 -63.27 51.82 19.11
C VAL A 628 -63.50 51.09 20.46
N GLY A 629 -62.93 51.46 21.63
CA GLY A 629 -62.03 52.53 22.13
C GLY A 629 -61.86 52.36 23.67
N ASP A 630 -61.18 53.19 24.48
CA ASP A 630 -60.33 54.37 24.26
C ASP A 630 -59.24 54.48 25.40
N ALA A 631 -59.15 55.57 26.19
CA ALA A 631 -57.97 55.92 27.02
C ALA A 631 -58.14 55.99 28.56
N GLY A 632 -57.01 55.91 29.30
CA GLY A 632 -56.89 56.12 30.76
C GLY A 632 -55.43 56.41 31.20
N ARG A 633 -55.20 57.13 32.32
CA ARG A 633 -53.89 57.71 32.73
C ARG A 633 -53.44 57.34 34.16
N GLY A 634 -52.12 57.38 34.45
CA GLY A 634 -51.60 58.03 35.67
C GLY A 634 -50.51 57.34 36.52
N GLY A 635 -49.55 58.14 37.04
CA GLY A 635 -48.57 57.83 38.12
C GLY A 635 -47.19 57.28 37.66
N SER A 636 -45.98 57.75 37.98
CA SER A 636 -45.32 58.48 39.11
C SER A 636 -44.74 57.60 40.23
N GLY A 637 -43.48 57.70 40.70
CA GLY A 637 -42.29 58.45 40.25
C GLY A 637 -41.22 58.70 41.36
N ARG A 638 -40.07 59.34 41.02
CA ARG A 638 -39.04 59.98 41.91
C ARG A 638 -38.13 59.05 42.77
N VAL A 639 -36.96 59.39 43.39
CA VAL A 639 -35.88 60.45 43.45
C VAL A 639 -34.80 59.91 44.46
N HIS A 640 -33.46 60.15 44.54
CA HIS A 640 -32.41 61.04 43.97
C HIS A 640 -31.00 60.32 44.01
N ALA A 641 -29.75 60.85 44.06
CA ALA A 641 -29.05 62.16 43.99
C ALA A 641 -27.58 61.99 43.43
N ARG A 642 -26.55 62.61 44.07
CA ARG A 642 -25.09 62.70 43.76
C ARG A 642 -24.33 63.22 45.03
N PRO A 643 -22.98 63.15 45.21
CA PRO A 643 -21.99 63.97 44.47
C PRO A 643 -20.58 63.35 44.24
N GLU A 644 -19.62 64.14 43.73
CA GLU A 644 -18.26 63.79 43.27
C GLU A 644 -17.14 64.54 44.05
N ILE A 645 -15.89 64.02 44.08
CA ILE A 645 -14.60 64.77 44.21
C ILE A 645 -13.37 63.79 44.17
N VAL A 646 -12.10 64.17 43.88
CA VAL A 646 -11.57 64.78 42.63
C VAL A 646 -10.01 64.69 42.53
N ARG A 647 -9.48 64.09 41.43
CA ARG A 647 -8.13 64.34 40.81
C ARG A 647 -6.83 63.95 41.63
N PRO A 648 -5.58 64.15 41.12
CA PRO A 648 -4.99 63.48 39.91
C PRO A 648 -3.45 63.15 39.96
N ARG A 649 -2.90 62.59 38.84
CA ARG A 649 -1.46 62.59 38.39
C ARG A 649 -0.47 61.72 39.22
N ARG A 650 0.74 61.33 38.75
CA ARG A 650 1.51 61.53 37.49
C ARG A 650 2.38 60.27 37.16
N ALA A 651 3.17 60.27 36.08
CA ALA A 651 3.95 59.11 35.57
C ALA A 651 5.48 59.21 35.82
N GLY A 652 6.22 58.10 35.67
CA GLY A 652 7.70 58.04 35.75
C GLY A 652 8.31 56.69 35.29
N VAL A 653 9.53 56.73 34.74
CA VAL A 653 10.30 55.60 34.16
C VAL A 653 11.46 55.20 35.11
N GLY A 654 11.87 53.93 35.17
CA GLY A 654 13.09 53.51 35.90
C GLY A 654 13.35 51.99 35.90
N ALA A 655 14.62 51.56 35.95
CA ALA A 655 15.03 50.16 35.75
C ALA A 655 15.63 49.46 36.99
N ARG A 656 15.46 48.12 37.02
CA ARG A 656 16.24 47.03 37.70
C ARG A 656 17.11 47.30 38.94
N PRO A 657 17.07 46.35 39.90
CA PRO A 657 18.25 45.82 40.57
C PRO A 657 18.56 44.34 40.22
N ARG A 658 19.61 43.77 40.84
CA ARG A 658 20.11 42.36 40.72
C ARG A 658 20.39 41.79 42.13
N LEU A 659 20.48 40.45 42.22
CA LEU A 659 20.95 39.63 43.38
C LEU A 659 19.99 39.61 44.60
N GLY A 660 19.92 38.52 45.39
CA GLY A 660 20.56 37.20 45.21
C GLY A 660 20.16 36.14 46.27
N GLU A 661 20.52 34.88 45.97
CA GLU A 661 20.69 33.68 46.84
C GLU A 661 19.63 33.16 47.87
N ARG A 662 19.47 31.82 47.82
CA ARG A 662 19.20 30.85 48.92
C ARG A 662 17.86 30.85 49.67
N ALA A 663 17.01 29.90 49.27
CA ALA A 663 16.29 29.01 50.20
C ALA A 663 16.30 27.56 49.66
N ARG A 664 16.36 26.55 50.54
CA ARG A 664 16.53 25.13 50.16
C ARG A 664 15.18 24.42 49.99
N ARG A 665 15.08 23.49 49.03
CA ARG A 665 14.13 22.36 49.07
C ARG A 665 14.89 21.05 48.86
N ARG A 666 14.45 19.98 49.54
CA ARG A 666 15.15 18.68 49.58
C ARG A 666 14.83 17.84 48.34
N GLU A 667 15.77 17.01 47.90
CA GLU A 667 15.49 15.89 47.00
C GLU A 667 14.58 14.86 47.70
N ILE A 668 13.67 14.26 46.96
CA ILE A 668 13.26 12.87 47.16
C ILE A 668 13.53 12.16 45.84
N ARG A 669 14.51 11.25 45.83
CA ARG A 669 14.82 10.41 44.66
C ARG A 669 13.97 9.15 44.71
N LEU A 670 13.27 8.84 43.63
CA LEU A 670 12.79 7.49 43.34
C LEU A 670 13.77 6.81 42.37
N PRO A 671 14.12 5.53 42.59
CA PRO A 671 15.15 4.86 41.79
C PRO A 671 14.62 4.43 40.42
N LEU A 672 15.18 5.00 39.35
CA LEU A 672 15.00 4.50 37.99
C LEU A 672 15.86 3.25 37.77
N SER A 673 15.25 2.06 37.91
CA SER A 673 15.90 0.77 37.66
C SER A 673 16.40 0.66 36.21
N ARG A 674 17.72 0.59 36.03
CA ARG A 674 18.34 0.34 34.71
C ARG A 674 18.04 -1.08 34.24
N GLY A 675 17.43 -1.22 33.07
CA GLY A 675 17.01 -2.53 32.54
C GLY A 675 16.80 -2.63 31.03
N LEU A 676 17.28 -1.68 30.23
CA LEU A 676 17.21 -1.76 28.76
C LEU A 676 18.42 -2.51 28.19
N VAL A 677 18.17 -3.70 27.64
CA VAL A 677 19.16 -4.48 26.89
C VAL A 677 19.18 -4.01 25.43
N PRO A 678 20.33 -3.58 24.87
CA PRO A 678 20.42 -3.21 23.46
C PRO A 678 20.32 -4.44 22.55
N LEU A 679 19.53 -4.33 21.48
CA LEU A 679 19.46 -5.34 20.41
C LEU A 679 20.83 -5.48 19.74
N ARG A 680 21.42 -6.68 19.80
CA ARG A 680 22.65 -7.01 19.07
C ARG A 680 22.38 -7.23 17.59
N GLU A 681 23.30 -6.74 16.74
CA GLU A 681 23.34 -7.09 15.31
C GLU A 681 23.49 -8.62 15.13
N TYR A 682 22.74 -9.20 14.20
CA TYR A 682 22.93 -10.58 13.76
C TYR A 682 24.06 -10.69 12.73
N ARG A 683 25.31 -10.50 13.16
CA ARG A 683 26.48 -10.89 12.37
C ARG A 683 26.71 -12.41 12.48
N ARG A 684 26.74 -13.11 11.34
CA ARG A 684 27.17 -14.53 11.27
C ARG A 684 28.63 -14.66 11.74
N PRO A 685 28.96 -15.52 12.72
CA PRO A 685 30.36 -15.85 13.01
C PRO A 685 30.86 -16.92 12.02
N ALA A 686 32.00 -16.67 11.38
CA ALA A 686 32.74 -17.71 10.66
C ALA A 686 33.40 -18.65 11.68
N ARG A 687 33.38 -19.97 11.42
CA ARG A 687 34.11 -20.95 12.24
C ARG A 687 35.58 -21.00 11.82
N ALA A 688 36.45 -20.39 12.62
CA ALA A 688 37.86 -20.77 12.67
C ALA A 688 38.04 -21.90 13.70
N ALA A 689 38.79 -22.95 13.34
CA ALA A 689 39.12 -24.03 14.26
C ALA A 689 40.51 -23.80 14.89
N SER A 690 40.62 -23.96 16.21
CA SER A 690 41.90 -24.02 16.92
C SER A 690 42.19 -25.46 17.38
N THR A 691 43.47 -25.82 17.44
CA THR A 691 43.95 -27.17 17.71
C THR A 691 44.44 -27.32 19.15
N ARG A 692 44.31 -28.53 19.74
CA ARG A 692 45.33 -29.14 20.63
C ARG A 692 45.06 -30.60 21.02
N SER A 693 46.02 -31.47 20.68
CA SER A 693 46.61 -32.59 21.44
C SER A 693 45.76 -33.60 22.24
N GLY A 694 45.96 -34.91 21.96
CA GLY A 694 45.81 -36.02 22.93
C GLY A 694 45.17 -37.31 22.36
N GLY A 695 45.95 -38.40 22.21
CA GLY A 695 45.44 -39.75 21.79
C GLY A 695 45.15 -40.70 22.98
N PRO A 696 45.24 -42.05 22.84
CA PRO A 696 45.50 -42.85 21.62
C PRO A 696 44.73 -44.21 21.47
N GLY A 697 44.22 -44.52 20.27
CA GLY A 697 43.91 -45.89 19.77
C GLY A 697 42.78 -46.71 20.44
N PRO A 698 42.53 -47.98 20.02
CA PRO A 698 43.07 -48.72 18.85
C PRO A 698 41.98 -49.38 17.94
N GLN A 699 42.41 -50.03 16.84
CA GLN A 699 41.90 -51.28 16.19
C GLN A 699 40.41 -51.68 16.35
N LEU A 700 39.61 -52.07 15.35
CA LEU A 700 39.78 -52.82 14.06
C LEU A 700 38.51 -52.54 13.18
N SER A 701 38.16 -53.11 12.00
CA SER A 701 38.65 -54.19 11.10
C SER A 701 38.14 -53.95 9.66
N ASN A 702 38.49 -54.81 8.68
CA ASN A 702 37.96 -54.85 7.30
C ASN A 702 37.61 -56.33 6.94
N PRO A 703 36.71 -56.61 5.96
CA PRO A 703 37.14 -57.06 4.63
C PRO A 703 36.28 -56.47 3.47
N HIS A 704 36.76 -56.23 2.24
CA HIS A 704 37.16 -57.17 1.16
C HIS A 704 36.08 -58.24 0.82
N THR A 705 35.76 -58.58 -0.44
CA THR A 705 36.43 -58.45 -1.78
C THR A 705 35.47 -57.93 -2.87
N GLY A 706 35.88 -57.19 -3.91
CA GLY A 706 36.42 -57.70 -5.21
C GLY A 706 35.34 -57.62 -6.33
N LEU A 707 35.58 -57.46 -7.64
CA LEU A 707 36.77 -57.29 -8.51
C LEU A 707 36.35 -56.56 -9.82
N GLU A 708 37.29 -55.82 -10.46
CA GLU A 708 37.41 -55.49 -11.91
C GLU A 708 36.22 -54.87 -12.72
N GLY A 709 36.41 -54.06 -13.79
CA GLY A 709 37.64 -53.44 -14.29
C GLY A 709 37.50 -52.69 -15.65
N ARG A 710 38.19 -51.54 -15.77
CA ARG A 710 38.67 -50.83 -17.00
C ARG A 710 37.70 -50.15 -18.01
N ARG A 711 37.93 -48.85 -18.19
CA ARG A 711 38.17 -48.06 -19.44
C ARG A 711 37.33 -48.32 -20.72
N GLY A 712 36.83 -47.24 -21.33
CA GLY A 712 36.46 -47.19 -22.75
C GLY A 712 36.02 -45.78 -23.21
N SER A 713 36.22 -45.42 -24.48
CA SER A 713 35.84 -44.13 -25.07
C SER A 713 35.36 -44.27 -26.52
N CYS A 714 34.79 -43.18 -27.07
CA CYS A 714 34.57 -42.90 -28.50
C CYS A 714 33.36 -43.57 -29.22
N SER A 715 32.40 -42.70 -29.58
CA SER A 715 31.80 -42.50 -30.92
C SER A 715 31.44 -43.67 -31.85
N HIS A 716 30.28 -43.56 -32.52
CA HIS A 716 30.16 -43.86 -33.96
C HIS A 716 29.09 -43.00 -34.65
N GLN A 717 29.16 -42.92 -35.99
CA GLN A 717 28.23 -42.24 -36.90
C GLN A 717 27.63 -43.26 -37.89
N HIS A 718 26.52 -42.91 -38.55
CA HIS A 718 26.24 -43.04 -40.00
C HIS A 718 24.78 -42.57 -40.25
N GLY A 719 24.33 -42.16 -41.45
CA GLY A 719 24.99 -41.99 -42.75
C GLY A 719 24.41 -40.79 -43.53
N ALA A 720 24.66 -40.66 -44.83
CA ALA A 720 24.42 -39.41 -45.58
C ALA A 720 23.91 -39.58 -47.04
N ALA A 721 23.17 -38.57 -47.53
CA ALA A 721 22.97 -38.14 -48.94
C ALA A 721 22.06 -36.88 -48.94
N GLY A 722 22.11 -35.92 -49.89
CA GLY A 722 22.95 -35.75 -51.09
C GLY A 722 22.92 -34.27 -51.57
N LEU A 723 23.59 -33.95 -52.68
CA LEU A 723 23.80 -32.56 -53.15
C LEU A 723 22.61 -32.01 -53.98
N HIS A 724 22.43 -30.68 -53.97
CA HIS A 724 22.72 -29.85 -55.17
C HIS A 724 22.79 -28.34 -54.87
N SER A 725 23.44 -27.59 -55.77
CA SER A 725 23.74 -26.15 -55.66
C SER A 725 23.28 -25.36 -56.89
N ALA A 726 22.85 -24.11 -56.70
CA ALA A 726 22.82 -23.08 -57.76
C ALA A 726 22.88 -21.65 -57.14
N LEU A 727 23.36 -20.68 -57.93
CA LEU A 727 23.56 -19.27 -57.57
C LEU A 727 22.91 -18.35 -58.61
N HIS A 728 22.86 -17.05 -58.27
CA HIS A 728 22.44 -15.83 -59.01
C HIS A 728 21.06 -15.28 -58.60
N ASP A 729 20.91 -14.02 -58.14
CA ASP A 729 21.44 -12.69 -58.58
C ASP A 729 20.54 -12.01 -59.64
N GLY A 730 20.34 -10.69 -59.53
CA GLY A 730 19.52 -9.93 -60.49
C GLY A 730 18.67 -8.77 -59.93
N ARG A 731 19.33 -7.65 -59.57
CA ARG A 731 18.93 -6.22 -59.79
C ARG A 731 17.44 -5.80 -59.67
N GLN A 732 17.04 -4.88 -58.78
CA GLN A 732 17.25 -3.40 -58.76
C GLN A 732 16.34 -2.57 -59.72
N ARG A 733 15.76 -1.47 -59.18
CA ARG A 733 15.00 -0.34 -59.83
C ARG A 733 13.52 -0.60 -60.18
N ALA A 734 12.64 0.39 -60.39
CA ALA A 734 12.42 1.74 -59.83
C ALA A 734 11.16 2.37 -60.51
N TYR A 735 10.72 3.56 -60.07
CA TYR A 735 9.64 4.42 -60.64
C TYR A 735 8.17 4.01 -60.40
N GLY A 736 7.35 5.03 -60.06
CA GLY A 736 5.91 5.13 -60.38
C GLY A 736 5.72 6.26 -61.42
N PRO A 737 4.64 7.10 -61.42
CA PRO A 737 3.43 7.10 -60.59
C PRO A 737 2.14 7.25 -61.47
N GLN A 738 1.11 8.00 -60.99
CA GLN A 738 -0.13 8.46 -61.68
C GLN A 738 -1.34 7.49 -61.72
N ARG A 739 -2.59 7.91 -62.05
CA ARG A 739 -3.49 8.99 -61.52
C ARG A 739 -4.89 8.87 -62.23
N ARG A 740 -5.97 9.39 -61.60
CA ARG A 740 -7.34 9.65 -62.20
C ARG A 740 -8.18 8.39 -62.56
N SER A 741 -9.50 8.44 -62.81
CA SER A 741 -10.64 9.24 -62.27
C SER A 741 -11.99 8.79 -62.87
N ALA A 742 -13.13 9.24 -62.30
CA ALA A 742 -14.52 9.15 -62.81
C ALA A 742 -15.19 7.75 -62.75
N ARG A 743 -16.52 7.56 -62.78
CA ARG A 743 -17.75 8.26 -62.32
C ARG A 743 -18.92 7.75 -63.20
N SER A 744 -19.97 7.19 -62.61
CA SER A 744 -21.28 7.05 -63.29
C SER A 744 -22.41 6.78 -62.27
N ASP A 745 -23.42 7.64 -62.31
CA ASP A 745 -24.77 7.55 -61.72
C ASP A 745 -25.78 7.52 -62.91
N PRO A 746 -27.08 7.13 -62.80
CA PRO A 746 -27.99 7.53 -61.71
C PRO A 746 -29.19 6.60 -61.32
N LEU A 747 -29.79 6.84 -60.13
CA LEU A 747 -31.24 7.00 -59.75
C LEU A 747 -32.40 6.17 -60.40
N PRO A 748 -33.63 6.09 -59.80
CA PRO A 748 -34.09 6.32 -58.40
C PRO A 748 -35.20 5.35 -57.84
N ARG A 749 -35.66 5.65 -56.60
CA ARG A 749 -37.07 5.70 -56.07
C ARG A 749 -37.55 4.78 -54.92
N ASP A 750 -38.15 5.47 -53.94
CA ASP A 750 -39.31 5.14 -53.07
C ASP A 750 -39.18 4.20 -51.84
N SER A 751 -40.27 4.16 -51.06
CA SER A 751 -40.39 4.03 -49.58
C SER A 751 -41.61 3.11 -49.22
N PRO A 752 -42.01 2.80 -47.95
CA PRO A 752 -41.77 3.51 -46.68
C PRO A 752 -41.66 2.69 -45.36
N ARG A 753 -41.68 3.42 -44.23
CA ARG A 753 -41.57 3.03 -42.81
C ARG A 753 -42.66 2.06 -42.27
N ARG A 754 -42.35 1.33 -41.19
CA ARG A 754 -43.31 0.93 -40.13
C ARG A 754 -42.70 1.07 -38.71
N ARG A 755 -43.57 1.08 -37.68
CA ARG A 755 -43.25 1.43 -36.26
C ARG A 755 -44.28 0.78 -35.30
N ILE A 756 -43.85 -0.15 -34.42
CA ILE A 756 -44.68 -0.82 -33.40
C ILE A 756 -43.76 -1.07 -32.18
N GLN A 757 -43.89 -0.38 -31.04
CA GLN A 757 -44.78 -0.64 -29.88
C GLN A 757 -44.63 -2.02 -29.21
N LEU A 758 -44.26 -2.04 -27.93
CA LEU A 758 -44.29 -3.21 -27.04
C LEU A 758 -45.19 -2.93 -25.82
N ARG A 759 -45.97 -3.92 -25.39
CA ARG A 759 -46.85 -3.86 -24.20
C ARG A 759 -46.25 -4.67 -23.04
N ARG A 760 -46.54 -4.24 -21.80
CA ARG A 760 -46.40 -5.05 -20.58
C ARG A 760 -47.67 -5.89 -20.33
N PRO A 761 -47.55 -7.03 -19.64
CA PRO A 761 -48.58 -7.56 -18.75
C PRO A 761 -48.20 -7.39 -17.25
N LYS A 762 -49.13 -7.78 -16.36
CA LYS A 762 -48.97 -7.83 -14.88
C LYS A 762 -49.02 -9.29 -14.39
N GLY A 763 -48.66 -9.55 -13.13
CA GLY A 763 -49.10 -10.76 -12.38
C GLY A 763 -50.59 -10.69 -11.99
N PRO A 764 -51.15 -11.54 -11.08
CA PRO A 764 -50.50 -12.00 -9.83
C PRO A 764 -50.89 -13.43 -9.29
N HIS A 765 -50.41 -13.76 -8.07
CA HIS A 765 -50.88 -14.80 -7.10
C HIS A 765 -50.77 -16.32 -7.43
N GLY A 766 -50.62 -17.16 -6.38
CA GLY A 766 -50.77 -18.63 -6.46
C GLY A 766 -50.07 -19.43 -5.33
N GLN A 767 -50.84 -20.02 -4.41
CA GLN A 767 -50.41 -20.67 -3.16
C GLN A 767 -49.82 -22.11 -3.25
N THR A 768 -48.92 -22.43 -2.29
CA THR A 768 -48.76 -23.70 -1.51
C THR A 768 -48.41 -25.09 -2.12
N HIS A 769 -47.57 -25.79 -1.34
CA HIS A 769 -47.64 -27.20 -0.87
C HIS A 769 -46.75 -28.34 -1.45
N ARG A 770 -46.11 -29.02 -0.48
CA ARG A 770 -45.78 -30.46 -0.33
C ARG A 770 -44.72 -31.14 -1.23
N SER A 771 -43.59 -31.39 -0.57
CA SER A 771 -42.79 -32.63 -0.54
C SER A 771 -43.36 -33.88 -1.21
N LEU A 772 -42.50 -34.63 -1.90
CA LEU A 772 -42.65 -36.07 -2.09
C LEU A 772 -41.28 -36.78 -2.20
N THR A 773 -41.13 -37.90 -1.50
CA THR A 773 -39.95 -38.76 -1.48
C THR A 773 -40.13 -39.92 -2.47
N MET A 774 -39.06 -40.36 -3.14
CA MET A 774 -38.98 -41.68 -3.79
C MET A 774 -37.52 -42.19 -3.74
N ALA A 775 -37.35 -43.52 -3.77
CA ALA A 775 -36.05 -44.20 -3.68
C ALA A 775 -36.12 -45.58 -4.39
N ARG A 776 -35.01 -46.34 -4.36
CA ARG A 776 -34.78 -47.68 -4.99
C ARG A 776 -34.49 -47.64 -6.51
N ALA A 777 -33.72 -48.57 -7.09
CA ALA A 777 -32.73 -49.52 -6.53
C ALA A 777 -31.85 -50.10 -7.67
N GLY A 778 -30.71 -50.72 -7.34
CA GLY A 778 -29.88 -51.45 -8.32
C GLY A 778 -28.59 -52.04 -7.76
N ALA A 779 -28.59 -53.34 -7.48
CA ALA A 779 -27.46 -54.21 -7.09
C ALA A 779 -27.81 -55.64 -7.58
N PRO A 780 -26.91 -56.65 -7.69
CA PRO A 780 -25.67 -56.93 -6.94
C PRO A 780 -24.40 -56.65 -7.81
N SER A 781 -23.18 -57.20 -7.69
CA SER A 781 -22.67 -58.45 -7.09
C SER A 781 -21.20 -58.37 -6.61
N CYS A 782 -20.72 -59.48 -6.04
CA CYS A 782 -19.36 -59.76 -5.56
C CYS A 782 -18.75 -60.93 -6.41
N PRO A 783 -17.49 -61.46 -6.22
CA PRO A 783 -16.81 -61.67 -4.92
C PRO A 783 -15.26 -61.59 -4.81
N ARG A 784 -14.77 -61.34 -3.57
CA ARG A 784 -13.56 -61.94 -2.91
C ARG A 784 -12.13 -61.58 -3.47
N THR A 785 -11.01 -61.64 -2.73
CA THR A 785 -10.72 -62.03 -1.31
C THR A 785 -9.43 -61.38 -0.72
N LEU A 786 -9.48 -60.99 0.57
CA LEU A 786 -8.50 -61.17 1.69
C LEU A 786 -7.04 -60.63 1.73
N ILE A 787 -6.68 -60.11 2.93
CA ILE A 787 -5.37 -60.05 3.65
C ILE A 787 -4.25 -59.12 3.07
N GLY A 788 -3.44 -58.38 3.85
CA GLY A 788 -3.53 -58.03 5.29
C GLY A 788 -2.20 -57.59 5.96
N SER A 789 -2.30 -56.72 6.98
CA SER A 789 -1.32 -56.42 8.06
C SER A 789 -0.03 -55.58 7.81
N THR A 790 0.14 -54.53 8.63
CA THR A 790 1.37 -54.03 9.35
C THR A 790 2.78 -54.09 8.69
N MET A 791 3.71 -53.13 8.88
CA MET A 791 4.08 -52.46 10.14
C MET A 791 4.98 -51.19 9.94
N ARG A 792 5.19 -50.47 11.06
CA ARG A 792 6.15 -49.38 11.35
C ARG A 792 7.41 -49.22 10.48
N SER A 793 7.76 -47.95 10.21
CA SER A 793 9.03 -47.35 10.63
C SER A 793 8.81 -45.89 11.03
#